data_AF-S3H5Z4-F1
#
_entry.id   AF-S3H5Z4-F1
#
_cell.length_a   1.000
_cell.length_b   1.000
_cell.length_c   1.000
_cell.angle_alpha   90.00
_cell.angle_beta   90.00
_cell.angle_gamma   90.00
#
_symmetry.space_group_name_H-M   'P 1'
#
loop_
_entity.id
_entity.type
_entity.pdbx_description
1 polymer ?
#
loop_
_entity_poly.entity_id
_entity_poly.type
_entity_poly.pdbx_seq_one_letter_code
_entity_poly.pdbx_strand_id
1 'polypeptide(L)'
;MRGQHKRFVAAKEIKRPLPKLTIPTDVQSFEDYFARLQILQNRVDTHIYFDTSFLVWLTGVSSDGRAELLSWLHAMGRNRIHIPVWAAHEYFRHHVTGLISNQLQVVAGNLRTAANDSYAALRPYLDTPVRGEHRSLAEIHTSVRKTLIDVKRLAGFASKWSTEHYQSHVNDVFKMINDYGVQSGSVFENLHDIEVLEKSRYTGRIPPGFKDQKKKERDGVGSNSFGDLEFWREILRHSKDVRAKSVIILSNDRKNDWLMGAQPAPTIDREDEVIAAKRSWNPIPRAHPMLLFEAHASAGVEELVLTDTVYLATYFKKAGIPCQSFFNAAVDVELPEPSEFDKDVRKGFKATVATVGSEPRGKNDDIRAVTLFKDGPNVLVAPLKLNLAFTTSGKLEHPPGNALVKAVLDDNTESRGIIDFLQLELFKAADTGTLVWLARALVSRSQAGDSLAVAHCSDLLGMIDELPSGTATCLYLGFLAGAYFDGDDLRAPPSAPIFQALLGLQDRPFAAQPIAVITGKFRKLHKKPMYSPDPAKPALPVTVQLKDVSGGRSSIFGLQIGGLGVLDAAQSEEELTLSHLLDGQGSATVRSIAERASQLLGFPVAQLLNTAELDREVEFSPTIGLIAPSETVLLIDE
;
A
#
# COMPACT_ATOMS: atom_id res chain seq x y z
N MET A 1 -37.04 -82.55 -23.01
CA MET A 1 -37.53 -81.17 -22.82
C MET A 1 -36.33 -80.23 -22.82
N ARG A 2 -36.20 -79.37 -23.84
CA ARG A 2 -35.11 -78.39 -23.97
C ARG A 2 -35.46 -77.15 -23.14
N GLY A 3 -34.69 -76.89 -22.08
CA GLY A 3 -34.84 -75.68 -21.26
C GLY A 3 -34.16 -74.48 -21.92
N GLN A 4 -34.94 -73.41 -22.13
CA GLN A 4 -34.49 -72.16 -22.73
C GLN A 4 -33.56 -71.38 -21.79
N HIS A 5 -32.33 -71.11 -22.24
CA HIS A 5 -31.49 -70.06 -21.68
C HIS A 5 -32.05 -68.70 -22.11
N LYS A 6 -32.55 -67.91 -21.16
CA LYS A 6 -32.78 -66.47 -21.35
C LYS A 6 -31.43 -65.78 -21.49
N ARG A 7 -31.06 -65.41 -22.73
CA ARG A 7 -29.96 -64.47 -23.00
C ARG A 7 -30.35 -63.10 -22.44
N PHE A 8 -29.59 -62.62 -21.45
CA PHE A 8 -29.51 -61.19 -21.15
C PHE A 8 -28.96 -60.49 -22.39
N VAL A 9 -29.79 -59.64 -23.01
CA VAL A 9 -29.34 -58.74 -24.08
C VAL A 9 -28.57 -57.62 -23.39
N ALA A 10 -27.23 -57.65 -23.53
CA ALA A 10 -26.39 -56.52 -23.17
C ALA A 10 -26.89 -55.30 -23.95
N ALA A 11 -27.21 -54.21 -23.25
CA ALA A 11 -27.48 -52.92 -23.87
C ALA A 11 -26.26 -52.57 -24.74
N LYS A 12 -26.47 -52.48 -26.06
CA LYS A 12 -25.46 -51.97 -26.99
C LYS A 12 -25.09 -50.58 -26.51
N GLU A 13 -23.88 -50.41 -25.96
CA GLU A 13 -23.28 -49.09 -25.80
C GLU A 13 -23.32 -48.42 -27.18
N ILE A 14 -24.16 -47.40 -27.32
CA ILE A 14 -24.13 -46.50 -28.47
C ILE A 14 -22.81 -45.74 -28.31
N LYS A 15 -21.74 -46.26 -28.92
CA LYS A 15 -20.47 -45.54 -29.05
C LYS A 15 -20.76 -44.26 -29.82
N ARG A 16 -20.94 -43.15 -29.10
CA ARG A 16 -20.96 -41.82 -29.70
C ARG A 16 -19.66 -41.68 -30.51
N PRO A 17 -19.71 -41.18 -31.76
CA PRO A 17 -18.51 -40.93 -32.52
C PRO A 17 -17.61 -40.00 -31.70
N LEU A 18 -16.33 -40.36 -31.59
CA LEU A 18 -15.36 -39.53 -30.89
C LEU A 18 -15.27 -38.16 -31.59
N PRO A 19 -15.15 -37.07 -30.83
CA PRO A 19 -14.98 -35.74 -31.40
C PRO A 19 -13.72 -35.70 -32.27
N LYS A 20 -13.69 -34.80 -33.27
CA LYS A 20 -12.43 -34.44 -33.92
C LYS A 20 -11.62 -33.56 -32.97
N LEU A 21 -10.31 -33.80 -32.85
CA LEU A 21 -9.42 -32.85 -32.21
C LEU A 21 -9.35 -31.58 -33.06
N THR A 22 -9.75 -30.45 -32.47
CA THR A 22 -9.68 -29.13 -33.10
C THR A 22 -8.54 -28.35 -32.48
N ILE A 23 -7.54 -27.99 -33.28
CA ILE A 23 -6.44 -27.11 -32.85
C ILE A 23 -6.75 -25.72 -33.43
N PRO A 24 -7.04 -24.70 -32.60
CA PRO A 24 -7.30 -23.36 -33.08
C PRO A 24 -6.08 -22.78 -33.79
N THR A 25 -6.24 -22.33 -35.04
CA THR A 25 -5.19 -21.64 -35.81
C THR A 25 -5.31 -20.13 -35.77
N ASP A 26 -6.52 -19.62 -35.47
CA ASP A 26 -6.82 -18.20 -35.48
C ASP A 26 -6.44 -17.55 -34.14
N VAL A 27 -5.93 -16.32 -34.18
CA VAL A 27 -5.66 -15.51 -32.99
C VAL A 27 -7.01 -15.12 -32.37
N GLN A 28 -7.26 -15.45 -31.09
CA GLN A 28 -8.46 -14.97 -30.40
C GLN A 28 -8.27 -13.50 -30.09
N SER A 29 -9.30 -12.70 -30.34
CA SER A 29 -9.41 -11.42 -29.66
C SER A 29 -9.93 -11.60 -28.23
N PHE A 30 -9.73 -10.58 -27.40
CA PHE A 30 -10.40 -10.49 -26.11
C PHE A 30 -11.91 -10.49 -26.27
N GLU A 31 -12.41 -9.82 -27.31
CA GLU A 31 -13.82 -9.68 -27.64
C GLU A 31 -14.46 -11.04 -27.94
N ASP A 32 -13.77 -11.92 -28.68
CA ASP A 32 -14.22 -13.30 -28.92
C ASP A 32 -14.26 -14.12 -27.63
N TYR A 33 -13.24 -13.96 -26.77
CA TYR A 33 -13.18 -14.63 -25.47
C TYR A 33 -14.30 -14.16 -24.53
N PHE A 34 -14.51 -12.84 -24.46
CA PHE A 34 -15.57 -12.20 -23.70
C PHE A 34 -16.95 -12.65 -24.18
N ALA A 35 -17.20 -12.63 -25.49
CA ALA A 35 -18.45 -13.08 -26.09
C ALA A 35 -18.72 -14.56 -25.75
N ARG A 36 -17.69 -15.40 -25.78
CA ARG A 36 -17.79 -16.81 -25.39
C ARG A 36 -18.19 -16.94 -23.91
N LEU A 37 -17.53 -16.23 -22.99
CA LEU A 37 -17.92 -16.22 -21.57
C LEU A 37 -19.37 -15.75 -21.37
N GLN A 38 -19.78 -14.70 -22.08
CA GLN A 38 -21.15 -14.15 -22.00
C GLN A 38 -22.21 -15.12 -22.52
N ILE A 39 -21.88 -15.94 -23.53
CA ILE A 39 -22.76 -17.03 -24.00
C ILE A 39 -22.82 -18.14 -22.95
N LEU A 40 -21.65 -18.58 -22.46
CA LEU A 40 -21.57 -19.71 -21.54
C LEU A 40 -22.24 -19.42 -20.19
N GLN A 41 -22.17 -18.19 -19.67
CA GLN A 41 -22.84 -17.88 -18.40
C GLN A 41 -24.37 -18.11 -18.45
N ASN A 42 -24.98 -17.91 -19.62
CA ASN A 42 -26.43 -17.99 -19.82
C ASN A 42 -26.89 -19.41 -20.18
N ARG A 43 -25.97 -20.30 -20.53
CA ARG A 43 -26.25 -21.72 -20.80
C ARG A 43 -26.51 -22.47 -19.51
N VAL A 44 -27.67 -23.11 -19.40
CA VAL A 44 -28.09 -23.87 -18.19
C VAL A 44 -27.21 -25.09 -17.90
N ASP A 45 -26.53 -25.60 -18.92
CA ASP A 45 -25.63 -26.76 -18.90
C ASP A 45 -24.15 -26.36 -18.74
N THR A 46 -23.89 -25.09 -18.40
CA THR A 46 -22.57 -24.59 -18.01
C THR A 46 -22.34 -24.74 -16.52
N HIS A 47 -21.24 -25.39 -16.14
CA HIS A 47 -20.80 -25.60 -14.76
C HIS A 47 -19.46 -24.91 -14.51
N ILE A 48 -19.30 -24.35 -13.31
CA ILE A 48 -18.10 -23.62 -12.87
C ILE A 48 -17.38 -24.44 -11.80
N TYR A 49 -16.07 -24.59 -11.95
CA TYR A 49 -15.20 -25.27 -11.00
C TYR A 49 -14.10 -24.35 -10.49
N PHE A 50 -13.83 -24.40 -9.19
CA PHE A 50 -12.75 -23.64 -8.55
C PHE A 50 -11.49 -24.48 -8.41
N ASP A 51 -10.37 -23.93 -8.87
CA ASP A 51 -9.04 -24.44 -8.56
C ASP A 51 -8.54 -23.88 -7.21
N THR A 52 -7.61 -24.60 -6.58
CA THR A 52 -6.95 -24.22 -5.33
C THR A 52 -6.29 -22.86 -5.41
N SER A 53 -5.62 -22.55 -6.53
CA SER A 53 -4.93 -21.26 -6.72
C SER A 53 -5.89 -20.07 -6.60
N PHE A 54 -7.13 -20.24 -7.06
CA PHE A 54 -8.18 -19.24 -6.97
C PHE A 54 -8.72 -19.11 -5.54
N LEU A 55 -8.91 -20.23 -4.83
CA LEU A 55 -9.33 -20.25 -3.42
C LEU A 55 -8.28 -19.60 -2.49
N VAL A 56 -7.00 -19.86 -2.74
CA VAL A 56 -5.88 -19.23 -2.01
C VAL A 56 -5.91 -17.72 -2.23
N TRP A 57 -6.08 -17.25 -3.46
CA TRP A 57 -6.21 -15.82 -3.75
C TRP A 57 -7.43 -15.18 -3.07
N LEU A 58 -8.60 -15.84 -3.08
CA LEU A 58 -9.83 -15.33 -2.44
C LEU A 58 -9.70 -15.07 -0.94
N THR A 59 -8.72 -15.72 -0.29
CA THR A 59 -8.42 -15.49 1.13
C THR A 59 -7.80 -14.10 1.38
N GLY A 60 -7.11 -13.52 0.39
CA GLY A 60 -6.56 -12.16 0.47
C GLY A 60 -7.55 -11.06 0.05
N VAL A 61 -8.67 -11.41 -0.58
CA VAL A 61 -9.67 -10.46 -1.07
C VAL A 61 -10.54 -9.93 0.09
N SER A 62 -11.14 -8.75 -0.04
CA SER A 62 -12.08 -8.24 0.98
C SER A 62 -13.40 -9.03 1.03
N SER A 63 -14.20 -8.84 2.08
CA SER A 63 -15.57 -9.38 2.16
C SER A 63 -16.44 -8.92 0.99
N ASP A 64 -16.30 -7.65 0.60
CA ASP A 64 -17.09 -7.04 -0.46
C ASP A 64 -16.69 -7.61 -1.82
N GLY A 65 -15.40 -7.81 -2.08
CA GLY A 65 -14.94 -8.44 -3.32
C GLY A 65 -15.41 -9.89 -3.45
N ARG A 66 -15.43 -10.65 -2.35
CA ARG A 66 -16.03 -11.99 -2.32
C ARG A 66 -17.53 -11.96 -2.57
N ALA A 67 -18.24 -10.99 -2.00
CA ALA A 67 -19.68 -10.84 -2.18
C ALA A 67 -20.05 -10.49 -3.64
N GLU A 68 -19.27 -9.63 -4.30
CA GLU A 68 -19.41 -9.32 -5.72
C GLU A 68 -19.26 -10.56 -6.60
N LEU A 69 -18.22 -11.38 -6.36
CA LEU A 69 -18.05 -12.66 -7.05
C LEU A 69 -19.24 -13.61 -6.81
N LEU A 70 -19.66 -13.77 -5.54
CA LEU A 70 -20.78 -14.66 -5.19
C LEU A 70 -22.09 -14.19 -5.83
N SER A 71 -22.33 -12.88 -5.93
CA SER A 71 -23.50 -12.31 -6.60
C SER A 71 -23.56 -12.76 -8.06
N TRP A 72 -22.45 -12.66 -8.80
CA TRP A 72 -22.38 -13.15 -10.18
C TRP A 72 -22.61 -14.66 -10.28
N LEU A 73 -21.97 -15.45 -9.41
CA LEU A 73 -22.16 -16.90 -9.38
C LEU A 73 -23.62 -17.30 -9.07
N HIS A 74 -24.28 -16.61 -8.15
CA HIS A 74 -25.68 -16.87 -7.80
C HIS A 74 -26.63 -16.47 -8.92
N ALA A 75 -26.33 -15.39 -9.65
CA ALA A 75 -27.07 -14.99 -10.85
C ALA A 75 -26.99 -16.05 -11.94
N MET A 76 -25.87 -16.76 -12.05
CA MET A 76 -25.77 -17.95 -12.91
C MET A 76 -26.60 -19.10 -12.35
N GLY A 77 -26.49 -19.40 -11.07
CA GLY A 77 -27.34 -20.39 -10.41
C GLY A 77 -26.53 -21.30 -9.50
N ARG A 78 -27.01 -21.46 -8.26
CA ARG A 78 -26.24 -22.09 -7.18
C ARG A 78 -25.83 -23.55 -7.47
N ASN A 79 -26.66 -24.30 -8.20
CA ASN A 79 -26.38 -25.69 -8.58
C ASN A 79 -25.31 -25.84 -9.69
N ARG A 80 -24.83 -24.74 -10.25
CA ARG A 80 -23.80 -24.72 -11.31
C ARG A 80 -22.41 -24.41 -10.76
N ILE A 81 -22.30 -24.13 -9.46
CA ILE A 81 -21.06 -23.77 -8.78
C ILE A 81 -20.53 -25.00 -8.04
N HIS A 82 -19.27 -25.35 -8.31
CA HIS A 82 -18.67 -26.58 -7.80
C HIS A 82 -17.25 -26.31 -7.30
N ILE A 83 -16.93 -26.82 -6.12
CA ILE A 83 -15.58 -26.82 -5.57
C ILE A 83 -15.14 -28.29 -5.44
N PRO A 84 -14.23 -28.76 -6.30
CA PRO A 84 -13.71 -30.13 -6.21
C PRO A 84 -13.13 -30.42 -4.83
N VAL A 85 -13.34 -31.65 -4.35
CA VAL A 85 -12.83 -32.13 -3.06
C VAL A 85 -11.31 -32.04 -3.02
N TRP A 86 -10.64 -32.32 -4.13
CA TRP A 86 -9.19 -32.16 -4.20
C TRP A 86 -8.72 -30.72 -4.00
N ALA A 87 -9.41 -29.75 -4.61
CA ALA A 87 -9.09 -28.33 -4.44
C ALA A 87 -9.34 -27.86 -3.00
N ALA A 88 -10.44 -28.33 -2.38
CA ALA A 88 -10.72 -28.09 -0.97
C ALA A 88 -9.66 -28.69 -0.04
N HIS A 89 -9.21 -29.92 -0.32
CA HIS A 89 -8.15 -30.61 0.43
C HIS A 89 -6.81 -29.87 0.32
N GLU A 90 -6.43 -29.43 -0.88
CA GLU A 90 -5.20 -28.67 -1.09
C GLU A 90 -5.25 -27.31 -0.41
N TYR A 91 -6.39 -26.61 -0.49
CA TYR A 91 -6.61 -25.37 0.25
C TYR A 91 -6.47 -25.57 1.76
N PHE A 92 -7.08 -26.62 2.33
CA PHE A 92 -6.95 -26.95 3.74
C PHE A 92 -5.48 -27.18 4.14
N ARG A 93 -4.70 -27.88 3.30
CA ARG A 93 -3.26 -28.06 3.52
C ARG A 93 -2.50 -26.73 3.51
N HIS A 94 -2.84 -25.82 2.61
CA HIS A 94 -2.26 -24.48 2.58
C HIS A 94 -2.62 -23.64 3.80
N HIS A 95 -3.83 -23.78 4.33
CA HIS A 95 -4.21 -23.18 5.60
C HIS A 95 -3.41 -23.76 6.77
N VAL A 96 -3.33 -25.09 6.90
CA VAL A 96 -2.57 -25.76 7.97
C VAL A 96 -1.09 -25.41 7.93
N THR A 97 -0.51 -25.27 6.74
CA THR A 97 0.90 -24.85 6.56
C THR A 97 1.10 -23.34 6.69
N GLY A 98 0.02 -22.57 6.87
CA GLY A 98 0.07 -21.11 7.00
C GLY A 98 0.60 -20.40 5.76
N LEU A 99 0.42 -20.95 4.55
CA LEU A 99 1.07 -20.47 3.32
C LEU A 99 0.94 -18.96 3.11
N ILE A 100 -0.27 -18.43 3.17
CA ILE A 100 -0.58 -17.01 2.94
C ILE A 100 0.05 -16.14 4.02
N SER A 101 -0.08 -16.56 5.29
CA SER A 101 0.52 -15.85 6.42
C SER A 101 2.05 -15.78 6.27
N ASN A 102 2.68 -16.91 5.94
CA ASN A 102 4.13 -16.99 5.72
C ASN A 102 4.59 -16.11 4.55
N GLN A 103 3.86 -16.09 3.43
CA GLN A 103 4.18 -15.22 2.29
C GLN A 103 4.12 -13.74 2.68
N LEU A 104 3.08 -13.33 3.41
CA LEU A 104 2.95 -11.94 3.90
C LEU A 104 4.06 -11.57 4.89
N GLN A 105 4.45 -12.47 5.80
CA GLN A 105 5.55 -12.21 6.72
C GLN A 105 6.90 -12.11 6.01
N VAL A 106 7.14 -12.89 4.95
CA VAL A 106 8.34 -12.76 4.12
C VAL A 106 8.38 -11.39 3.44
N VAL A 107 7.28 -10.94 2.84
CA VAL A 107 7.19 -9.61 2.23
C VAL A 107 7.41 -8.51 3.28
N ALA A 108 6.76 -8.60 4.43
CA ALA A 108 6.93 -7.65 5.53
C ALA A 108 8.39 -7.61 6.02
N GLY A 109 9.05 -8.77 6.15
CA GLY A 109 10.46 -8.87 6.47
C GLY A 109 11.34 -8.18 5.44
N ASN A 110 11.15 -8.50 4.15
CA ASN A 110 11.90 -7.89 3.05
C ASN A 110 11.74 -6.36 3.01
N LEU A 111 10.54 -5.84 3.25
CA LEU A 111 10.29 -4.39 3.33
C LEU A 111 11.04 -3.75 4.50
N ARG A 112 11.02 -4.38 5.69
CA ARG A 112 11.77 -3.88 6.87
C ARG A 112 13.28 -3.86 6.59
N THR A 113 13.81 -4.95 6.04
CA THR A 113 15.23 -5.06 5.68
C THR A 113 15.61 -4.02 4.64
N ALA A 114 14.85 -3.92 3.54
CA ALA A 114 15.09 -2.94 2.50
C ALA A 114 15.09 -1.51 3.06
N ALA A 115 14.15 -1.17 3.96
CA ALA A 115 14.09 0.14 4.56
C ALA A 115 15.29 0.44 5.47
N ASN A 116 15.72 -0.54 6.28
CA ASN A 116 16.88 -0.39 7.17
C ASN A 116 18.19 -0.25 6.38
N ASP A 117 18.43 -1.17 5.45
CA ASP A 117 19.67 -1.23 4.67
C ASP A 117 19.79 -0.02 3.76
N SER A 118 18.68 0.41 3.14
CA SER A 118 18.66 1.62 2.31
C SER A 118 18.97 2.87 3.13
N TYR A 119 18.42 2.99 4.35
CA TYR A 119 18.75 4.15 5.21
C TYR A 119 20.22 4.16 5.58
N ALA A 120 20.77 3.02 6.01
CA ALA A 120 22.17 2.89 6.41
C ALA A 120 23.13 3.23 5.25
N ALA A 121 22.80 2.77 4.04
CA ALA A 121 23.58 3.05 2.84
C ALA A 121 23.45 4.50 2.39
N LEU A 122 22.26 5.09 2.42
CA LEU A 122 22.03 6.44 1.91
C LEU A 122 22.50 7.53 2.87
N ARG A 123 22.45 7.30 4.19
CA ARG A 123 22.72 8.31 5.23
C ARG A 123 24.00 9.13 4.99
N PRO A 124 25.18 8.56 4.64
CA PRO A 124 26.39 9.34 4.40
C PRO A 124 26.33 10.27 3.19
N TYR A 125 25.46 9.97 2.23
CA TYR A 125 25.32 10.73 0.99
C TYR A 125 24.28 11.85 1.09
N LEU A 126 23.39 11.79 2.08
CA LEU A 126 22.33 12.79 2.31
C LEU A 126 22.86 14.13 2.84
N ASP A 127 24.15 14.21 3.20
CA ASP A 127 24.82 15.44 3.65
C ASP A 127 25.40 16.29 2.50
N THR A 128 25.17 15.90 1.25
CA THR A 128 25.64 16.64 0.06
C THR A 128 24.49 17.30 -0.67
N PRO A 129 24.50 18.64 -0.87
CA PRO A 129 23.49 19.32 -1.68
C PRO A 129 23.51 18.82 -3.12
N VAL A 130 22.34 18.48 -3.67
CA VAL A 130 22.19 18.05 -5.06
C VAL A 130 21.74 19.24 -5.91
N ARG A 131 22.37 19.43 -7.06
CA ARG A 131 22.02 20.52 -7.98
C ARG A 131 20.58 20.33 -8.51
N GLY A 132 19.74 21.35 -8.35
CA GLY A 132 18.33 21.30 -8.75
C GLY A 132 17.38 20.73 -7.68
N GLU A 133 17.89 20.38 -6.51
CA GLU A 133 17.08 20.03 -5.35
C GLU A 133 16.90 21.28 -4.47
N HIS A 134 15.67 21.80 -4.40
CA HIS A 134 15.36 23.05 -3.70
C HIS A 134 15.08 22.84 -2.20
N ARG A 135 14.92 21.59 -1.76
CA ARG A 135 14.79 21.24 -0.34
C ARG A 135 16.13 21.38 0.36
N SER A 136 16.12 21.93 1.57
CA SER A 136 17.29 21.94 2.44
C SER A 136 17.74 20.51 2.78
N LEU A 137 19.01 20.35 3.15
CA LEU A 137 19.55 19.05 3.60
C LEU A 137 18.70 18.44 4.73
N ALA A 138 18.28 19.26 5.69
CA ALA A 138 17.42 18.82 6.79
C ALA A 138 16.05 18.30 6.31
N GLU A 139 15.46 18.94 5.30
CA GLU A 139 14.20 18.52 4.68
C GLU A 139 14.37 17.21 3.88
N ILE A 140 15.49 17.05 3.18
CA ILE A 140 15.83 15.81 2.46
C ILE A 140 15.98 14.66 3.46
N HIS A 141 16.78 14.85 4.51
CA HIS A 141 16.96 13.87 5.59
C HIS A 141 15.63 13.46 6.22
N THR A 142 14.78 14.45 6.52
CA THR A 142 13.45 14.22 7.08
C THR A 142 12.55 13.48 6.12
N SER A 143 12.56 13.84 4.83
CA SER A 143 11.76 13.18 3.79
C SER A 143 12.16 11.73 3.59
N VAL A 144 13.47 11.44 3.45
CA VAL A 144 13.97 10.07 3.27
C VAL A 144 13.62 9.22 4.49
N ARG A 145 13.83 9.76 5.70
CA ARG A 145 13.49 9.08 6.94
C ARG A 145 11.99 8.77 7.03
N LYS A 146 11.14 9.77 6.73
CA LYS A 146 9.68 9.60 6.71
C LYS A 146 9.24 8.52 5.73
N THR A 147 9.74 8.55 4.49
CA THR A 147 9.42 7.54 3.47
C THR A 147 9.79 6.14 3.94
N LEU A 148 10.97 5.97 4.54
CA LEU A 148 11.41 4.66 5.03
C LEU A 148 10.62 4.20 6.27
N ILE A 149 10.18 5.13 7.11
CA ILE A 149 9.22 4.84 8.18
C ILE A 149 7.88 4.40 7.59
N ASP A 150 7.37 5.07 6.56
CA ASP A 150 6.12 4.70 5.90
C ASP A 150 6.22 3.28 5.30
N VAL A 151 7.36 2.93 4.69
CA VAL A 151 7.64 1.55 4.25
C VAL A 151 7.60 0.55 5.41
N LYS A 152 8.18 0.90 6.57
CA LYS A 152 8.09 0.06 7.78
C LYS A 152 6.66 -0.06 8.30
N ARG A 153 5.85 1.01 8.23
CA ARG A 153 4.43 0.96 8.60
C ARG A 153 3.64 0.05 7.67
N LEU A 154 3.92 0.06 6.36
CA LEU A 154 3.33 -0.90 5.41
C LEU A 154 3.69 -2.35 5.77
N ALA A 155 4.94 -2.62 6.17
CA ALA A 155 5.31 -3.92 6.69
C ALA A 155 4.55 -4.28 7.98
N GLY A 156 4.34 -3.30 8.87
CA GLY A 156 3.51 -3.44 10.06
C GLY A 156 2.05 -3.78 9.74
N PHE A 157 1.47 -3.15 8.72
CA PHE A 157 0.12 -3.44 8.22
C PHE A 157 -0.01 -4.89 7.78
N ALA A 158 0.93 -5.40 6.97
CA ALA A 158 0.91 -6.81 6.52
C ALA A 158 0.96 -7.79 7.71
N SER A 159 1.79 -7.52 8.72
CA SER A 159 1.85 -8.34 9.93
C SER A 159 0.55 -8.26 10.76
N LYS A 160 -0.07 -7.07 10.88
CA LYS A 160 -1.36 -6.90 11.57
C LYS A 160 -2.48 -7.64 10.86
N TRP A 161 -2.58 -7.52 9.54
CA TRP A 161 -3.59 -8.23 8.74
C TRP A 161 -3.52 -9.74 8.94
N SER A 162 -2.30 -10.30 8.92
CA SER A 162 -2.04 -11.72 9.18
C SER A 162 -2.54 -12.16 10.57
N THR A 163 -2.46 -11.29 11.58
CA THR A 163 -2.88 -11.59 12.96
C THR A 163 -4.38 -11.38 13.19
N GLU A 164 -4.93 -10.29 12.66
CA GLU A 164 -6.29 -9.81 13.00
C GLU A 164 -7.35 -10.31 12.01
N HIS A 165 -7.00 -10.50 10.73
CA HIS A 165 -7.98 -10.74 9.67
C HIS A 165 -7.90 -12.12 9.04
N TYR A 166 -6.72 -12.76 9.04
CA TYR A 166 -6.48 -14.04 8.35
C TYR A 166 -7.53 -15.11 8.68
N GLN A 167 -7.81 -15.33 9.98
CA GLN A 167 -8.74 -16.39 10.38
C GLN A 167 -10.18 -16.14 9.89
N SER A 168 -10.64 -14.88 9.93
CA SER A 168 -11.97 -14.54 9.41
C SER A 168 -12.08 -14.79 7.91
N HIS A 169 -11.02 -14.44 7.16
CA HIS A 169 -11.00 -14.63 5.71
C HIS A 169 -10.98 -16.11 5.33
N VAL A 170 -10.20 -16.91 6.05
CA VAL A 170 -10.18 -18.37 5.88
C VAL A 170 -11.55 -18.98 6.19
N ASN A 171 -12.22 -18.52 7.26
CA ASN A 171 -13.55 -19.01 7.62
C ASN A 171 -14.59 -18.71 6.51
N ASP A 172 -14.51 -17.55 5.86
CA ASP A 172 -15.38 -17.23 4.72
C ASP A 172 -15.14 -18.18 3.53
N VAL A 173 -13.89 -18.48 3.22
CA VAL A 173 -13.54 -19.41 2.14
C VAL A 173 -13.96 -20.84 2.52
N PHE A 174 -13.79 -21.27 3.77
CA PHE A 174 -14.30 -22.56 4.24
C PHE A 174 -15.82 -22.65 4.15
N LYS A 175 -16.55 -21.59 4.48
CA LYS A 175 -17.99 -21.54 4.28
C LYS A 175 -18.35 -21.74 2.82
N MET A 176 -17.63 -21.06 1.90
CA MET A 176 -17.82 -21.25 0.47
C MET A 176 -17.54 -22.69 0.03
N ILE A 177 -16.44 -23.30 0.50
CA ILE A 177 -16.11 -24.71 0.26
C ILE A 177 -17.22 -25.64 0.74
N ASN A 178 -17.78 -25.41 1.93
CA ASN A 178 -18.86 -26.22 2.47
C ASN A 178 -20.18 -26.05 1.68
N ASP A 179 -20.46 -24.83 1.22
CA ASP A 179 -21.70 -24.52 0.48
C ASP A 179 -21.68 -25.07 -0.96
N TYR A 180 -20.50 -25.21 -1.58
CA TYR A 180 -20.35 -25.56 -3.00
C TYR A 180 -19.46 -26.79 -3.26
N GLY A 181 -19.03 -27.49 -2.22
CA GLY A 181 -18.21 -28.70 -2.33
C GLY A 181 -18.90 -29.80 -3.13
N VAL A 182 -18.17 -30.43 -4.04
CA VAL A 182 -18.67 -31.55 -4.84
C VAL A 182 -19.07 -32.72 -3.93
N GLN A 183 -20.32 -33.17 -4.04
CA GLN A 183 -20.85 -34.30 -3.27
C GLN A 183 -20.60 -35.62 -4.01
N SER A 184 -19.32 -35.98 -4.20
CA SER A 184 -18.94 -37.21 -4.91
C SER A 184 -17.77 -37.92 -4.22
N GLY A 185 -17.82 -39.26 -4.19
CA GLY A 185 -16.70 -40.11 -3.77
C GLY A 185 -15.62 -40.28 -4.84
N SER A 186 -15.78 -39.64 -6.00
CA SER A 186 -14.93 -39.85 -7.17
C SER A 186 -13.45 -39.57 -6.94
N VAL A 187 -13.11 -38.71 -5.97
CA VAL A 187 -11.73 -38.39 -5.61
C VAL A 187 -10.98 -39.62 -5.07
N PHE A 188 -11.61 -40.43 -4.23
CA PHE A 188 -10.95 -41.62 -3.66
C PHE A 188 -10.84 -42.74 -4.69
N GLU A 189 -11.83 -42.84 -5.57
CA GLU A 189 -11.83 -43.79 -6.67
C GLU A 189 -10.75 -43.48 -7.73
N ASN A 190 -10.26 -42.25 -7.85
CA ASN A 190 -9.18 -41.93 -8.78
C ASN A 190 -7.80 -42.39 -8.26
N LEU A 191 -7.64 -42.59 -6.96
CA LEU A 191 -6.33 -42.86 -6.36
C LEU A 191 -5.74 -44.22 -6.72
N HIS A 192 -6.56 -45.20 -7.12
CA HIS A 192 -6.11 -46.58 -7.37
C HIS A 192 -5.12 -46.72 -8.54
N ASP A 193 -5.20 -45.85 -9.54
CA ASP A 193 -4.39 -45.87 -10.77
C ASP A 193 -3.59 -44.57 -11.00
N ILE A 194 -3.63 -43.66 -10.03
CA ILE A 194 -3.15 -42.28 -10.19
C ILE A 194 -1.65 -42.22 -10.54
N GLU A 195 -0.80 -42.99 -9.85
CA GLU A 195 0.66 -42.99 -10.07
C GLU A 195 1.04 -43.49 -11.48
N VAL A 196 0.33 -44.50 -11.97
CA VAL A 196 0.59 -45.10 -13.30
C VAL A 196 0.18 -44.12 -14.40
N LEU A 197 -0.98 -43.48 -14.24
CA LEU A 197 -1.47 -42.46 -15.17
C LEU A 197 -0.59 -41.21 -15.15
N GLU A 198 -0.23 -40.74 -13.97
CA GLU A 198 0.66 -39.61 -13.73
C GLU A 198 1.98 -39.82 -14.49
N LYS A 199 2.66 -40.94 -14.24
CA LYS A 199 3.92 -41.29 -14.92
C LYS A 199 3.77 -41.36 -16.45
N SER A 200 2.66 -41.90 -16.92
CA SER A 200 2.38 -42.00 -18.36
C SER A 200 2.18 -40.63 -19.00
N ARG A 201 1.41 -39.74 -18.35
CA ARG A 201 1.21 -38.36 -18.81
C ARG A 201 2.50 -37.56 -18.76
N TYR A 202 3.32 -37.72 -17.73
CA TYR A 202 4.62 -37.06 -17.62
C TYR A 202 5.56 -37.45 -18.74
N THR A 203 5.70 -38.74 -18.98
CA THR A 203 6.58 -39.26 -20.04
C THR A 203 6.12 -38.77 -21.42
N GLY A 204 4.81 -38.74 -21.66
CA GLY A 204 4.23 -38.27 -22.92
C GLY A 204 4.05 -36.75 -23.02
N ARG A 205 4.36 -35.96 -21.98
CA ARG A 205 3.98 -34.54 -21.86
C ARG A 205 2.50 -34.28 -22.19
N ILE A 206 1.65 -35.17 -21.69
CA ILE A 206 0.19 -35.12 -21.87
C ILE A 206 -0.40 -34.28 -20.72
N PRO A 207 -1.15 -33.22 -21.01
CA PRO A 207 -1.75 -32.38 -19.98
C PRO A 207 -2.90 -33.09 -19.23
N PRO A 208 -3.28 -32.64 -18.02
CA PRO A 208 -2.55 -31.66 -17.19
C PRO A 208 -1.48 -32.34 -16.32
N GLY A 209 -0.64 -31.55 -15.64
CA GLY A 209 0.25 -31.98 -14.56
C GLY A 209 1.70 -32.29 -14.97
N PHE A 210 2.04 -32.40 -16.26
CA PHE A 210 3.41 -32.75 -16.66
C PHE A 210 4.47 -31.69 -16.29
N LYS A 211 4.05 -30.50 -15.84
CA LYS A 211 4.94 -29.47 -15.30
C LYS A 211 5.32 -29.65 -13.83
N ASP A 212 4.65 -30.53 -13.08
CA ASP A 212 4.88 -30.70 -11.63
C ASP A 212 6.03 -31.67 -11.29
N GLN A 213 6.74 -32.20 -12.29
CA GLN A 213 7.85 -33.17 -12.17
C GLN A 213 8.94 -32.81 -11.13
N LYS A 214 9.15 -31.52 -10.83
CA LYS A 214 10.22 -31.05 -9.95
C LYS A 214 9.80 -30.76 -8.51
N LYS A 215 8.52 -30.92 -8.15
CA LYS A 215 8.07 -30.78 -6.76
C LYS A 215 8.50 -32.01 -5.95
N LYS A 216 9.74 -32.00 -5.45
CA LYS A 216 10.26 -33.06 -4.57
C LYS A 216 9.55 -33.05 -3.22
N GLU A 217 9.39 -34.23 -2.63
CA GLU A 217 9.03 -34.41 -1.23
C GLU A 217 9.96 -33.58 -0.32
N ARG A 218 9.35 -32.89 0.64
CA ARG A 218 10.05 -32.34 1.81
C ARG A 218 9.61 -33.19 3.00
N ASP A 219 10.55 -33.54 3.88
CA ASP A 219 10.36 -34.49 4.98
C ASP A 219 9.00 -34.33 5.69
N GLY A 220 8.16 -35.37 5.62
CA GLY A 220 6.86 -35.45 6.30
C GLY A 220 5.65 -34.86 5.53
N VAL A 221 5.85 -34.26 4.35
CA VAL A 221 4.76 -33.73 3.50
C VAL A 221 4.78 -34.49 2.17
N GLY A 222 3.77 -35.35 1.94
CA GLY A 222 3.66 -36.18 0.73
C GLY A 222 3.75 -35.37 -0.57
N SER A 223 4.28 -36.00 -1.62
CA SER A 223 4.37 -35.40 -2.97
C SER A 223 2.98 -35.03 -3.50
N ASN A 224 2.70 -33.73 -3.69
CA ASN A 224 1.50 -33.26 -4.39
C ASN A 224 1.70 -33.26 -5.92
N SER A 225 2.47 -34.21 -6.45
CA SER A 225 2.83 -34.25 -7.87
C SER A 225 1.61 -34.55 -8.74
N PHE A 226 0.73 -35.44 -8.30
CA PHE A 226 -0.47 -35.82 -9.06
C PHE A 226 -1.68 -34.89 -8.85
N GLY A 227 -1.51 -33.76 -8.16
CA GLY A 227 -2.63 -32.90 -7.76
C GLY A 227 -3.45 -32.35 -8.93
N ASP A 228 -2.78 -31.84 -9.97
CA ASP A 228 -3.42 -31.35 -11.19
C ASP A 228 -4.23 -32.45 -11.90
N LEU A 229 -3.71 -33.69 -11.91
CA LEU A 229 -4.38 -34.84 -12.53
C LEU A 229 -5.62 -35.25 -11.74
N GLU A 230 -5.52 -35.26 -10.41
CA GLU A 230 -6.64 -35.62 -9.52
C GLU A 230 -7.78 -34.61 -9.63
N PHE A 231 -7.45 -33.32 -9.56
CA PHE A 231 -8.38 -32.22 -9.80
C PHE A 231 -9.11 -32.36 -11.15
N TRP A 232 -8.35 -32.63 -12.22
CA TRP A 232 -8.93 -32.79 -13.55
C TRP A 232 -9.87 -33.99 -13.66
N ARG A 233 -9.48 -35.16 -13.13
CA ARG A 233 -10.32 -36.36 -13.17
C ARG A 233 -11.61 -36.20 -12.37
N GLU A 234 -11.55 -35.52 -11.23
CA GLU A 234 -12.72 -35.18 -10.43
C GLU A 234 -13.70 -34.31 -11.24
N ILE A 235 -13.21 -33.25 -11.90
CA ILE A 235 -14.02 -32.40 -12.79
C ILE A 235 -14.67 -33.22 -13.91
N LEU A 236 -13.92 -34.10 -14.57
CA LEU A 236 -14.45 -34.91 -15.68
C LEU A 236 -15.57 -35.84 -15.23
N ARG A 237 -15.37 -36.55 -14.11
CA ARG A 237 -16.38 -37.47 -13.57
C ARG A 237 -17.63 -36.71 -13.14
N HIS A 238 -17.47 -35.67 -12.34
CA HIS A 238 -18.60 -34.87 -11.88
C HIS A 238 -19.35 -34.22 -13.06
N SER A 239 -18.63 -33.68 -14.04
CA SER A 239 -19.23 -33.11 -15.27
C SER A 239 -20.06 -34.11 -16.05
N LYS A 240 -19.62 -35.38 -16.10
CA LYS A 240 -20.39 -36.46 -16.72
C LYS A 240 -21.69 -36.74 -15.96
N ASP A 241 -21.62 -36.76 -14.63
CA ASP A 241 -22.76 -37.06 -13.75
C ASP A 241 -23.83 -35.97 -13.83
N VAL A 242 -23.41 -34.70 -13.80
CA VAL A 242 -24.34 -33.55 -13.96
C VAL A 242 -24.69 -33.25 -15.41
N ARG A 243 -24.13 -34.01 -16.36
CA ARG A 243 -24.32 -33.85 -17.82
C ARG A 243 -23.96 -32.45 -18.32
N ALA A 244 -22.90 -31.88 -17.77
CA ALA A 244 -22.36 -30.60 -18.19
C ALA A 244 -21.99 -30.63 -19.68
N LYS A 245 -22.40 -29.61 -20.42
CA LYS A 245 -21.96 -29.39 -21.80
C LYS A 245 -20.89 -28.34 -21.91
N SER A 246 -20.79 -27.48 -20.91
CA SER A 246 -19.81 -26.42 -20.86
C SER A 246 -19.20 -26.34 -19.47
N VAL A 247 -17.89 -26.14 -19.42
CA VAL A 247 -17.12 -26.07 -18.17
C VAL A 247 -16.32 -24.78 -18.15
N ILE A 248 -16.44 -24.02 -17.07
CA ILE A 248 -15.60 -22.87 -16.75
C ILE A 248 -14.75 -23.25 -15.53
N ILE A 249 -13.43 -23.15 -15.65
CA ILE A 249 -12.51 -23.34 -14.53
C ILE A 249 -11.97 -21.98 -14.11
N LEU A 250 -12.14 -21.65 -12.83
CA LEU A 250 -11.56 -20.48 -12.20
C LEU A 250 -10.20 -20.87 -11.61
N SER A 251 -9.12 -20.42 -12.22
CA SER A 251 -7.74 -20.71 -11.80
C SER A 251 -6.84 -19.52 -12.06
N ASN A 252 -5.97 -19.19 -11.11
CA ASN A 252 -4.89 -18.22 -11.31
C ASN A 252 -3.61 -18.88 -11.83
N ASP A 253 -3.60 -20.21 -12.01
CA ASP A 253 -2.48 -20.92 -12.58
C ASP A 253 -2.54 -20.84 -14.12
N ARG A 254 -1.44 -20.39 -14.72
CA ARG A 254 -1.27 -20.27 -16.18
C ARG A 254 -0.23 -21.24 -16.74
N LYS A 255 -0.04 -22.41 -16.13
CA LYS A 255 0.85 -23.44 -16.70
C LYS A 255 0.46 -23.80 -18.14
N ASN A 256 1.46 -24.12 -18.95
CA ASN A 256 1.28 -24.43 -20.38
C ASN A 256 0.68 -25.82 -20.67
N ASP A 257 0.52 -26.66 -19.65
CA ASP A 257 -0.22 -27.91 -19.72
C ASP A 257 -1.73 -27.67 -19.51
N TRP A 258 -2.13 -26.55 -18.89
CA TRP A 258 -3.51 -26.11 -18.86
C TRP A 258 -3.88 -25.15 -19.99
N LEU A 259 -2.97 -24.23 -20.33
CA LEU A 259 -3.20 -23.17 -21.32
C LEU A 259 -2.34 -23.30 -22.58
N MET A 260 -2.98 -23.14 -23.74
CA MET A 260 -2.31 -23.05 -25.02
C MET A 260 -1.54 -21.73 -25.13
N GLY A 261 -0.21 -21.80 -25.26
CA GLY A 261 0.63 -20.61 -25.41
C GLY A 261 0.82 -19.79 -24.13
N ALA A 262 0.82 -20.44 -22.96
CA ALA A 262 0.99 -19.81 -21.64
C ALA A 262 2.03 -18.68 -21.60
N GLN A 263 1.57 -17.51 -21.20
CA GLN A 263 2.35 -16.33 -20.83
C GLN A 263 1.71 -15.71 -19.57
N PRO A 264 2.42 -14.82 -18.83
CA PRO A 264 1.87 -14.13 -17.67
C PRO A 264 0.58 -13.37 -17.97
N ALA A 265 -0.17 -13.01 -16.91
CA ALA A 265 -1.30 -12.09 -17.05
C ALA A 265 -0.87 -10.75 -17.64
N PRO A 266 -1.70 -10.11 -18.49
CA PRO A 266 -1.44 -8.73 -18.88
C PRO A 266 -1.51 -7.84 -17.62
N THR A 267 -0.51 -6.98 -17.44
CA THR A 267 -0.56 -5.89 -16.45
C THR A 267 -1.60 -4.86 -16.92
N ILE A 268 -2.38 -4.31 -15.99
CA ILE A 268 -3.43 -3.33 -16.30
C ILE A 268 -3.19 -2.12 -15.40
N ASP A 269 -2.72 -1.04 -16.01
CA ASP A 269 -2.17 0.08 -15.24
C ASP A 269 -3.28 0.97 -14.63
N ARG A 270 -4.48 1.04 -15.24
CA ARG A 270 -5.61 1.90 -14.77
C ARG A 270 -7.01 1.38 -15.17
N GLU A 271 -8.04 1.73 -14.39
CA GLU A 271 -9.46 1.49 -14.73
C GLU A 271 -9.85 2.07 -16.11
N ASP A 272 -9.32 3.24 -16.46
CA ASP A 272 -9.62 3.92 -17.73
C ASP A 272 -9.02 3.18 -18.94
N GLU A 273 -7.92 2.43 -18.74
CA GLU A 273 -7.25 1.67 -19.79
C GLU A 273 -7.99 0.36 -20.10
N VAL A 274 -8.72 -0.23 -19.16
CA VAL A 274 -9.59 -1.39 -19.45
C VAL A 274 -10.69 -1.05 -20.46
N ILE A 275 -11.14 0.21 -20.45
CA ILE A 275 -12.17 0.73 -21.37
C ILE A 275 -11.54 1.28 -22.66
N ALA A 276 -10.35 1.88 -22.57
CA ALA A 276 -9.67 2.54 -23.69
C ALA A 276 -8.65 1.67 -24.45
N ALA A 277 -8.24 0.51 -23.91
CA ALA A 277 -7.18 -0.33 -24.50
C ALA A 277 -7.61 -0.95 -25.82
N LYS A 278 -7.34 -0.21 -26.89
CA LYS A 278 -7.09 -0.71 -28.25
C LYS A 278 -5.82 -1.60 -28.33
N ARG A 279 -5.20 -1.96 -27.20
CA ARG A 279 -3.96 -2.77 -27.16
C ARG A 279 -4.31 -4.23 -26.85
N SER A 280 -3.84 -5.10 -27.72
CA SER A 280 -4.04 -6.54 -27.74
C SER A 280 -3.84 -7.20 -26.38
N TRP A 281 -4.92 -7.67 -25.76
CA TRP A 281 -4.90 -8.58 -24.62
C TRP A 281 -4.31 -9.91 -25.06
N ASN A 282 -3.00 -10.07 -24.85
CA ASN A 282 -2.28 -11.29 -25.13
C ASN A 282 -1.37 -11.62 -23.94
N PRO A 283 -1.36 -12.88 -23.47
CA PRO A 283 -2.06 -14.04 -24.04
C PRO A 283 -3.54 -14.10 -23.60
N ILE A 284 -4.40 -14.67 -24.45
CA ILE A 284 -5.75 -15.10 -24.08
C ILE A 284 -5.67 -16.47 -23.40
N PRO A 285 -6.34 -16.70 -22.25
CA PRO A 285 -6.27 -17.96 -21.51
C PRO A 285 -7.10 -19.06 -22.21
N ARG A 286 -6.57 -19.55 -23.32
CA ARG A 286 -7.16 -20.66 -24.09
C ARG A 286 -6.79 -21.99 -23.46
N ALA A 287 -7.79 -22.83 -23.21
CA ALA A 287 -7.58 -24.20 -22.76
C ALA A 287 -6.70 -24.98 -23.75
N HIS A 288 -5.82 -25.82 -23.24
CA HIS A 288 -5.02 -26.72 -24.06
C HIS A 288 -5.93 -27.68 -24.86
N PRO A 289 -5.78 -27.83 -26.19
CA PRO A 289 -6.72 -28.61 -27.03
C PRO A 289 -6.94 -30.06 -26.59
N MET A 290 -5.89 -30.70 -26.07
CA MET A 290 -5.99 -32.06 -25.50
C MET A 290 -6.94 -32.17 -24.31
N LEU A 291 -7.04 -31.14 -23.46
CA LEU A 291 -7.96 -31.13 -22.32
C LEU A 291 -9.41 -31.08 -22.80
N LEU A 292 -9.70 -30.20 -23.77
CA LEU A 292 -11.04 -30.13 -24.36
C LEU A 292 -11.42 -31.45 -25.05
N PHE A 293 -10.49 -32.05 -25.80
CA PHE A 293 -10.70 -33.34 -26.44
C PHE A 293 -11.00 -34.44 -25.42
N GLU A 294 -10.22 -34.52 -24.35
CA GLU A 294 -10.45 -35.48 -23.26
C GLU A 294 -11.79 -35.24 -22.57
N ALA A 295 -12.14 -33.99 -22.28
CA ALA A 295 -13.40 -33.63 -21.63
C ALA A 295 -14.61 -34.00 -22.48
N HIS A 296 -14.54 -33.77 -23.80
CA HIS A 296 -15.59 -34.20 -24.70
C HIS A 296 -15.69 -35.73 -24.78
N ALA A 297 -14.56 -36.44 -24.89
CA ALA A 297 -14.54 -37.89 -25.01
C ALA A 297 -15.05 -38.60 -23.74
N SER A 298 -14.64 -38.11 -22.56
CA SER A 298 -14.87 -38.77 -21.28
C SER A 298 -16.15 -38.31 -20.58
N ALA A 299 -16.53 -37.03 -20.73
CA ALA A 299 -17.63 -36.40 -20.00
C ALA A 299 -18.70 -35.79 -20.91
N GLY A 300 -18.47 -35.69 -22.23
CA GLY A 300 -19.42 -35.06 -23.16
C GLY A 300 -19.46 -33.54 -23.08
N VAL A 301 -18.40 -32.93 -22.52
CA VAL A 301 -18.20 -31.48 -22.45
C VAL A 301 -17.77 -30.96 -23.82
N GLU A 302 -18.54 -30.05 -24.39
CA GLU A 302 -18.32 -29.48 -25.72
C GLU A 302 -17.49 -28.20 -25.66
N GLU A 303 -17.52 -27.50 -24.52
CA GLU A 303 -16.87 -26.21 -24.31
C GLU A 303 -16.08 -26.20 -23.00
N LEU A 304 -14.80 -25.83 -23.07
CA LEU A 304 -13.93 -25.64 -21.91
C LEU A 304 -13.33 -24.24 -21.95
N VAL A 305 -13.52 -23.49 -20.86
CA VAL A 305 -12.94 -22.17 -20.65
C VAL A 305 -12.17 -22.16 -19.34
N LEU A 306 -10.95 -21.65 -19.39
CA LEU A 306 -10.19 -21.30 -18.20
C LEU A 306 -10.19 -19.77 -18.10
N THR A 307 -10.44 -19.26 -16.91
CA THR A 307 -10.39 -17.83 -16.63
C THR A 307 -9.74 -17.60 -15.28
N ASP A 308 -9.01 -16.50 -15.18
CA ASP A 308 -8.37 -16.05 -13.95
C ASP A 308 -9.02 -14.78 -13.43
N THR A 309 -8.51 -14.31 -12.31
CA THR A 309 -8.99 -13.10 -11.63
C THR A 309 -8.94 -11.86 -12.51
N VAL A 310 -7.88 -11.65 -13.29
CA VAL A 310 -7.70 -10.49 -14.17
C VAL A 310 -8.73 -10.47 -15.29
N TYR A 311 -8.89 -11.60 -16.01
CA TYR A 311 -9.88 -11.72 -17.07
C TYR A 311 -11.31 -11.64 -16.55
N LEU A 312 -11.59 -12.21 -15.37
CA LEU A 312 -12.91 -12.17 -14.76
C LEU A 312 -13.28 -10.76 -14.25
N ALA A 313 -12.35 -10.05 -13.63
CA ALA A 313 -12.55 -8.66 -13.19
C ALA A 313 -12.85 -7.75 -14.38
N THR A 314 -12.09 -7.92 -15.46
CA THR A 314 -12.30 -7.21 -16.73
C THR A 314 -13.65 -7.54 -17.34
N TYR A 315 -14.04 -8.82 -17.30
CA TYR A 315 -15.35 -9.27 -17.74
C TYR A 315 -16.47 -8.57 -16.96
N PHE A 316 -16.40 -8.53 -15.63
CA PHE A 316 -17.39 -7.86 -14.80
C PHE A 316 -17.53 -6.38 -15.14
N LYS A 317 -16.42 -5.65 -15.26
CA LYS A 317 -16.43 -4.23 -15.61
C LYS A 317 -17.09 -3.98 -16.97
N LYS A 318 -16.71 -4.73 -18.02
CA LYS A 318 -17.30 -4.61 -19.36
C LYS A 318 -18.76 -5.04 -19.43
N ALA A 319 -19.17 -6.03 -18.64
CA ALA A 319 -20.55 -6.50 -18.56
C ALA A 319 -21.46 -5.61 -17.69
N GLY A 320 -20.92 -4.58 -17.03
CA GLY A 320 -21.68 -3.73 -16.11
C GLY A 320 -22.08 -4.44 -14.81
N ILE A 321 -21.37 -5.50 -14.43
CA ILE A 321 -21.58 -6.21 -13.17
C ILE A 321 -20.88 -5.41 -12.06
N PRO A 322 -21.55 -5.11 -10.93
CA PRO A 322 -20.91 -4.46 -9.79
C PRO A 322 -19.71 -5.29 -9.29
N CYS A 323 -18.51 -4.73 -9.36
CA CYS A 323 -17.27 -5.45 -9.11
C CYS A 323 -16.11 -4.59 -8.59
N GLN A 324 -16.39 -3.46 -7.93
CA GLN A 324 -15.35 -2.50 -7.60
C GLN A 324 -14.28 -3.11 -6.68
N SER A 325 -14.71 -3.81 -5.62
CA SER A 325 -13.81 -4.41 -4.65
C SER A 325 -13.03 -5.60 -5.23
N PHE A 326 -13.71 -6.44 -6.02
CA PHE A 326 -13.13 -7.57 -6.71
C PHE A 326 -12.10 -7.13 -7.75
N PHE A 327 -12.44 -6.11 -8.55
CA PHE A 327 -11.58 -5.55 -9.58
C PHE A 327 -10.30 -4.96 -8.98
N ASN A 328 -10.43 -4.17 -7.92
CA ASN A 328 -9.28 -3.58 -7.22
C ASN A 328 -8.32 -4.63 -6.64
N ALA A 329 -8.83 -5.81 -6.24
CA ALA A 329 -8.00 -6.89 -5.72
C ALA A 329 -7.36 -7.75 -6.83
N ALA A 330 -7.95 -7.78 -8.03
CA ALA A 330 -7.53 -8.63 -9.14
C ALA A 330 -6.54 -7.93 -10.10
N VAL A 331 -6.52 -6.60 -10.11
CA VAL A 331 -5.72 -5.81 -11.06
C VAL A 331 -4.42 -5.33 -10.41
N ASP A 332 -3.30 -5.68 -11.04
CA ASP A 332 -1.97 -5.17 -10.66
C ASP A 332 -1.83 -3.71 -11.08
N VAL A 333 -1.79 -2.80 -10.12
CA VAL A 333 -1.52 -1.37 -10.37
C VAL A 333 -0.02 -1.12 -10.29
N GLU A 334 0.62 -0.76 -11.41
CA GLU A 334 2.00 -0.30 -11.39
C GLU A 334 2.11 1.00 -10.58
N LEU A 335 3.13 1.07 -9.71
CA LEU A 335 3.44 2.32 -9.02
C LEU A 335 3.90 3.35 -10.05
N PRO A 336 3.35 4.59 -10.05
CA PRO A 336 3.73 5.60 -11.01
C PRO A 336 5.23 5.86 -10.93
N GLU A 337 5.87 5.93 -12.09
CA GLU A 337 7.29 6.22 -12.17
C GLU A 337 7.57 7.64 -11.63
N PRO A 338 8.67 7.84 -10.90
CA PRO A 338 9.09 9.18 -10.47
C PRO A 338 9.35 10.11 -11.68
N SER A 339 9.47 11.41 -11.41
CA SER A 339 9.54 12.49 -12.41
C SER A 339 10.66 12.35 -13.45
N GLU A 340 10.64 13.14 -14.54
CA GLU A 340 11.69 13.15 -15.59
C GLU A 340 13.11 13.34 -15.03
N PHE A 341 13.28 14.13 -13.95
CA PHE A 341 14.54 14.32 -13.24
C PHE A 341 15.12 12.99 -12.70
N ASP A 342 14.26 12.12 -12.19
CA ASP A 342 14.64 10.81 -11.66
C ASP A 342 15.06 9.82 -12.77
N LYS A 343 14.59 10.03 -14.02
CA LYS A 343 14.94 9.18 -15.16
C LYS A 343 16.41 9.36 -15.57
N ASP A 344 16.93 10.58 -15.52
CA ASP A 344 18.34 10.86 -15.86
C ASP A 344 19.30 10.36 -14.77
N VAL A 345 18.91 10.48 -13.50
CA VAL A 345 19.62 9.87 -12.36
C VAL A 345 19.65 8.33 -12.51
N ARG A 346 18.53 7.72 -12.89
CA ARG A 346 18.44 6.25 -13.14
C ARG A 346 19.22 5.79 -14.37
N LYS A 347 19.26 6.56 -15.46
CA LYS A 347 20.09 6.25 -16.64
C LYS A 347 21.58 6.26 -16.28
N GLY A 348 22.01 7.19 -15.41
CA GLY A 348 23.35 7.17 -14.82
C GLY A 348 23.60 5.94 -13.96
N PHE A 349 22.65 5.55 -13.12
CA PHE A 349 22.76 4.40 -12.21
C PHE A 349 22.75 3.04 -12.92
N LYS A 350 21.96 2.85 -13.99
CA LYS A 350 21.94 1.58 -14.76
C LYS A 350 23.29 1.24 -15.41
N ALA A 351 24.16 2.23 -15.62
CA ALA A 351 25.52 2.01 -16.10
C ALA A 351 26.50 1.56 -15.00
N THR A 352 26.17 1.77 -13.72
CA THR A 352 27.08 1.51 -12.57
C THR A 352 26.72 0.26 -11.77
N VAL A 353 25.46 -0.19 -11.82
CA VAL A 353 24.95 -1.33 -11.00
C VAL A 353 25.35 -2.71 -11.55
N ALA A 354 26.02 -2.80 -12.70
CA ALA A 354 26.48 -4.07 -13.26
C ALA A 354 27.60 -4.78 -12.45
N THR A 355 28.06 -4.23 -11.31
CA THR A 355 29.32 -4.66 -10.67
C THR A 355 29.29 -4.92 -9.16
N VAL A 356 28.15 -4.93 -8.46
CA VAL A 356 28.15 -5.24 -7.01
C VAL A 356 27.08 -6.25 -6.65
N GLY A 357 27.50 -7.51 -6.52
CA GLY A 357 26.69 -8.57 -5.91
C GLY A 357 26.76 -8.51 -4.39
N SER A 358 25.64 -8.77 -3.72
CA SER A 358 25.56 -8.90 -2.26
C SER A 358 25.13 -10.32 -1.88
N GLU A 359 25.88 -10.92 -0.95
CA GLU A 359 25.59 -12.20 -0.30
C GLU A 359 24.57 -12.03 0.84
N PRO A 360 23.78 -13.07 1.18
CA PRO A 360 22.75 -12.99 2.22
C PRO A 360 23.29 -13.32 3.62
N ARG A 361 22.86 -12.57 4.64
CA ARG A 361 23.03 -12.93 6.06
C ARG A 361 21.73 -12.80 6.86
N GLY A 362 21.38 -13.89 7.55
CA GLY A 362 20.84 -13.93 8.91
C GLY A 362 19.37 -13.61 9.15
N LYS A 363 18.58 -14.63 9.54
CA LYS A 363 17.26 -14.52 10.19
C LYS A 363 17.38 -14.04 11.65
N ASN A 364 16.38 -13.34 12.17
CA ASN A 364 15.75 -13.65 13.47
C ASN A 364 14.43 -12.88 13.72
N ASP A 365 13.42 -13.69 14.06
CA ASP A 365 12.35 -13.66 15.08
C ASP A 365 11.43 -12.45 15.38
N ASP A 366 10.13 -12.81 15.32
CA ASP A 366 8.86 -12.35 15.93
C ASP A 366 8.83 -11.24 17.00
N ILE A 367 7.75 -10.43 16.99
CA ILE A 367 6.62 -10.47 17.97
C ILE A 367 5.75 -9.16 17.95
N ARG A 368 4.44 -9.39 17.77
CA ARG A 368 3.19 -8.70 18.26
C ARG A 368 3.00 -7.17 18.17
N ALA A 369 1.88 -6.79 17.53
CA ALA A 369 1.25 -5.48 17.69
C ALA A 369 0.41 -5.43 18.98
N VAL A 370 0.98 -4.79 20.00
CA VAL A 370 0.30 -4.15 21.11
C VAL A 370 0.75 -2.68 21.04
N THR A 371 -0.04 -1.71 21.53
CA THR A 371 0.50 -0.37 21.83
C THR A 371 1.87 -0.53 22.51
N LEU A 372 2.91 0.18 22.05
CA LEU A 372 4.31 -0.07 22.46
C LEU A 372 4.48 -0.22 23.97
N PHE A 373 3.67 0.51 24.74
CA PHE A 373 3.47 0.44 26.19
C PHE A 373 2.12 1.09 26.55
N LYS A 374 1.74 1.15 27.83
CA LYS A 374 0.57 1.91 28.34
C LYS A 374 1.02 3.27 28.86
N ASP A 375 0.14 4.27 28.85
CA ASP A 375 0.41 5.56 29.50
C ASP A 375 0.89 5.33 30.96
N GLY A 376 1.95 6.04 31.32
CA GLY A 376 2.47 6.01 32.68
C GLY A 376 1.42 6.52 33.68
N PRO A 377 1.43 6.05 34.95
CA PRO A 377 0.41 6.41 35.93
C PRO A 377 0.34 7.92 36.25
N ASN A 378 1.38 8.67 35.90
CA ASN A 378 1.50 10.11 36.14
C ASN A 378 1.25 10.98 34.89
N VAL A 379 0.85 10.37 33.76
CA VAL A 379 0.50 11.10 32.53
C VAL A 379 -0.96 11.55 32.61
N LEU A 380 -1.18 12.82 32.95
CA LEU A 380 -2.49 13.44 33.12
C LEU A 380 -2.74 14.52 32.06
N VAL A 381 -3.69 14.27 31.14
CA VAL A 381 -4.08 15.19 30.06
C VAL A 381 -5.24 16.12 30.41
N ALA A 382 -5.29 16.58 31.67
CA ALA A 382 -6.28 17.57 32.08
C ALA A 382 -5.86 19.00 31.65
N PRO A 383 -6.79 19.88 31.25
CA PRO A 383 -6.46 21.23 30.74
C PRO A 383 -5.55 22.05 31.67
N LEU A 384 -5.78 22.01 32.99
CA LEU A 384 -4.95 22.71 33.98
C LEU A 384 -3.53 22.13 34.04
N LYS A 385 -3.40 20.79 33.96
CA LYS A 385 -2.10 20.11 33.99
C LYS A 385 -1.28 20.40 32.74
N LEU A 386 -1.90 20.41 31.56
CA LEU A 386 -1.24 20.78 30.30
C LEU A 386 -0.79 22.25 30.29
N ASN A 387 -1.61 23.17 30.81
CA ASN A 387 -1.22 24.57 30.95
C ASN A 387 -0.04 24.76 31.91
N LEU A 388 -0.04 24.07 33.04
CA LEU A 388 1.08 24.08 33.98
C LEU A 388 2.33 23.51 33.33
N ALA A 389 2.21 22.36 32.66
CA ALA A 389 3.31 21.70 31.97
C ALA A 389 3.94 22.58 30.88
N PHE A 390 3.13 23.32 30.11
CA PHE A 390 3.62 24.33 29.16
C PHE A 390 4.45 25.41 29.87
N THR A 391 3.95 25.98 30.96
CA THR A 391 4.65 27.06 31.66
C THR A 391 5.93 26.56 32.34
N THR A 392 5.91 25.36 32.92
CA THR A 392 7.12 24.78 33.51
C THR A 392 8.12 24.33 32.45
N SER A 393 7.67 23.97 31.25
CA SER A 393 8.58 23.53 30.17
C SER A 393 9.44 24.65 29.59
N GLY A 394 9.03 25.91 29.75
CA GLY A 394 9.83 27.07 29.34
C GLY A 394 11.05 27.35 30.21
N LYS A 395 11.22 26.63 31.34
CA LYS A 395 12.37 26.80 32.23
C LYS A 395 13.58 25.99 31.74
N LEU A 396 14.77 26.58 31.86
CA LEU A 396 16.05 25.97 31.50
C LEU A 396 16.35 24.66 32.26
N GLU A 397 15.92 24.55 33.53
CA GLU A 397 16.20 23.37 34.34
C GLU A 397 14.96 22.49 34.57
N HIS A 398 15.09 21.21 34.22
CA HIS A 398 14.13 20.16 34.57
C HIS A 398 14.87 18.83 34.76
N PRO A 399 15.32 18.49 35.98
CA PRO A 399 16.24 17.35 36.19
C PRO A 399 15.76 16.00 35.61
N PRO A 400 14.47 15.59 35.74
CA PRO A 400 13.98 14.37 35.09
C PRO A 400 13.99 14.44 33.56
N GLY A 401 13.75 15.63 33.01
CA GLY A 401 13.72 15.88 31.56
C GLY A 401 15.12 15.90 30.98
N ASN A 402 16.07 16.52 31.68
CA ASN A 402 17.49 16.50 31.36
C ASN A 402 18.05 15.08 31.34
N ALA A 403 17.64 14.22 32.28
CA ALA A 403 18.02 12.82 32.29
C ALA A 403 17.50 12.07 31.05
N LEU A 404 16.26 12.36 30.60
CA LEU A 404 15.70 11.78 29.37
C LEU A 404 16.35 12.32 28.09
N VAL A 405 16.63 13.62 28.02
CA VAL A 405 17.36 14.21 26.89
C VAL A 405 18.77 13.64 26.81
N LYS A 406 19.45 13.49 27.95
CA LYS A 406 20.74 12.83 28.00
C LYS A 406 20.64 11.38 27.55
N ALA A 407 19.66 10.62 28.05
CA ALA A 407 19.44 9.25 27.64
C ALA A 407 19.16 9.12 26.13
N VAL A 408 18.29 9.97 25.55
CA VAL A 408 17.96 9.87 24.12
C VAL A 408 19.13 10.27 23.21
N LEU A 409 20.01 11.18 23.64
CA LEU A 409 21.15 11.64 22.86
C LEU A 409 22.40 10.77 23.04
N ASP A 410 22.68 10.28 24.26
CA ASP A 410 23.85 9.44 24.56
C ASP A 410 23.67 7.99 24.05
N ASP A 411 22.45 7.42 24.10
CA ASP A 411 22.17 6.01 23.77
C ASP A 411 22.31 5.69 22.26
N ASN A 412 22.39 6.72 21.41
CA ASN A 412 22.70 6.57 19.98
C ASN A 412 24.19 6.26 19.73
N THR A 413 25.07 6.48 20.72
CA THR A 413 26.47 6.01 20.65
C THR A 413 26.59 4.48 20.80
N GLU A 414 25.54 3.82 21.31
CA GLU A 414 25.43 2.35 21.43
C GLU A 414 24.62 1.71 20.30
N SER A 415 24.18 2.48 19.28
CA SER A 415 23.34 2.00 18.15
C SER A 415 21.96 1.43 18.54
N ARG A 416 21.38 1.85 19.68
CA ARG A 416 20.01 1.47 20.06
C ARG A 416 18.97 2.34 19.34
N GLY A 417 17.85 1.75 18.92
CA GLY A 417 16.81 2.44 18.16
C GLY A 417 15.86 3.24 19.05
N ILE A 418 15.06 4.15 18.49
CA ILE A 418 14.03 4.90 19.23
C ILE A 418 13.05 3.98 19.99
N ILE A 419 12.84 2.75 19.50
CA ILE A 419 12.01 1.73 20.16
C ILE A 419 12.61 1.33 21.50
N ASP A 420 13.92 1.16 21.61
CA ASP A 420 14.61 0.80 22.86
C ASP A 420 14.53 1.96 23.86
N PHE A 421 14.67 3.19 23.39
CA PHE A 421 14.48 4.40 24.19
C PHE A 421 13.07 4.47 24.80
N LEU A 422 12.03 4.18 24.01
CA LEU A 422 10.65 4.15 24.48
C LEU A 422 10.39 3.03 25.51
N GLN A 423 11.26 2.01 25.57
CA GLN A 423 11.18 0.94 26.57
C GLN A 423 11.91 1.26 27.88
N LEU A 424 12.69 2.35 27.96
CA LEU A 424 13.38 2.74 29.19
C LEU A 424 12.37 3.00 30.31
N GLU A 425 12.64 2.42 31.49
CA GLU A 425 11.83 2.64 32.69
C GLU A 425 11.75 4.13 33.06
N LEU A 426 12.80 4.89 32.77
CA LEU A 426 12.81 6.35 32.94
C LEU A 426 11.75 7.05 32.05
N PHE A 427 11.56 6.58 30.82
CA PHE A 427 10.56 7.13 29.90
C PHE A 427 9.15 6.71 30.32
N LYS A 428 8.97 5.44 30.71
CA LYS A 428 7.68 4.91 31.21
C LYS A 428 7.22 5.58 32.51
N ALA A 429 8.17 6.02 33.35
CA ALA A 429 7.90 6.73 34.60
C ALA A 429 7.68 8.25 34.40
N ALA A 430 7.87 8.78 33.19
CA ALA A 430 7.75 10.21 32.92
C ALA A 430 6.33 10.71 33.17
N ASP A 431 6.23 11.88 33.82
CA ASP A 431 4.97 12.58 34.01
C ASP A 431 4.67 13.55 32.84
N THR A 432 3.48 14.16 32.87
CA THR A 432 3.07 15.16 31.87
C THR A 432 4.11 16.28 31.67
N GLY A 433 4.65 16.82 32.76
CA GLY A 433 5.63 17.93 32.71
C GLY A 433 6.92 17.49 32.04
N THR A 434 7.40 16.30 32.39
CA THR A 434 8.63 15.69 31.87
C THR A 434 8.53 15.44 30.37
N LEU A 435 7.42 14.89 29.88
CA LEU A 435 7.23 14.61 28.45
C LEU A 435 7.12 15.90 27.62
N VAL A 436 6.38 16.91 28.11
CA VAL A 436 6.28 18.22 27.45
C VAL A 436 7.66 18.90 27.42
N TRP A 437 8.41 18.85 28.53
CA TRP A 437 9.75 19.42 28.61
C TRP A 437 10.73 18.70 27.67
N LEU A 438 10.72 17.36 27.62
CA LEU A 438 11.55 16.55 26.72
C LEU A 438 11.37 16.96 25.25
N ALA A 439 10.12 16.96 24.76
CA ALA A 439 9.82 17.32 23.38
C ALA A 439 10.23 18.76 23.05
N ARG A 440 10.02 19.69 23.99
CA ARG A 440 10.43 21.09 23.83
C ARG A 440 11.94 21.25 23.77
N ALA A 441 12.67 20.58 24.66
CA ALA A 441 14.13 20.62 24.71
C ALA A 441 14.78 20.01 23.46
N LEU A 442 14.19 18.94 22.91
CA LEU A 442 14.64 18.35 21.65
C LEU A 442 14.47 19.33 20.48
N VAL A 443 13.37 20.08 20.42
CA VAL A 443 13.18 21.12 19.40
C VAL A 443 14.23 22.22 19.55
N SER A 444 14.45 22.75 20.76
CA SER A 444 15.46 23.79 21.00
C SER A 444 16.87 23.35 20.59
N ARG A 445 17.27 22.10 20.88
CA ARG A 445 18.56 21.55 20.45
C ARG A 445 18.63 21.33 18.94
N SER A 446 17.54 20.88 18.32
CA SER A 446 17.47 20.70 16.86
C SER A 446 17.63 22.02 16.11
N GLN A 447 17.07 23.12 16.65
CA GLN A 447 17.24 24.47 16.13
C GLN A 447 18.69 24.98 16.29
N ALA A 448 19.40 24.55 17.34
CA ALA A 448 20.80 24.86 17.56
C ALA A 448 21.77 24.02 16.68
N GLY A 449 21.24 23.17 15.79
CA GLY A 449 22.03 22.37 14.84
C GLY A 449 22.46 20.99 15.34
N ASP A 450 21.93 20.51 16.46
CA ASP A 450 22.18 19.14 16.94
C ASP A 450 21.48 18.12 16.03
N SER A 451 22.27 17.45 15.19
CA SER A 451 21.78 16.50 14.19
C SER A 451 21.07 15.28 14.81
N LEU A 452 21.45 14.88 16.02
CA LEU A 452 20.77 13.80 16.76
C LEU A 452 19.42 14.30 17.27
N ALA A 453 19.35 15.51 17.81
CA ALA A 453 18.08 16.10 18.22
C ALA A 453 17.10 16.26 17.03
N VAL A 454 17.58 16.62 15.83
CA VAL A 454 16.79 16.63 14.59
C VAL A 454 16.24 15.23 14.28
N ALA A 455 17.09 14.21 14.33
CA ALA A 455 16.70 12.83 14.07
C ALA A 455 15.63 12.32 15.06
N HIS A 456 15.81 12.59 16.36
CA HIS A 456 14.89 12.13 17.40
C HIS A 456 13.55 12.90 17.41
N CYS A 457 13.56 14.20 17.10
CA CYS A 457 12.32 14.95 16.85
C CYS A 457 11.50 14.29 15.73
N SER A 458 12.17 13.93 14.62
CA SER A 458 11.55 13.31 13.46
C SER A 458 11.02 11.90 13.78
N ASP A 459 11.78 11.08 14.52
CA ASP A 459 11.35 9.75 14.94
C ASP A 459 10.13 9.78 15.87
N LEU A 460 10.20 10.58 16.94
CA LEU A 460 9.13 10.66 17.93
C LEU A 460 7.85 11.20 17.30
N LEU A 461 7.96 12.22 16.45
CA LEU A 461 6.81 12.73 15.71
C LEU A 461 6.30 11.70 14.69
N GLY A 462 7.18 10.96 14.03
CA GLY A 462 6.82 9.89 13.11
C GLY A 462 6.08 8.73 13.79
N MET A 463 6.40 8.40 15.03
CA MET A 463 5.74 7.31 15.77
C MET A 463 4.58 7.79 16.64
N ILE A 464 4.24 9.08 16.62
CA ILE A 464 3.31 9.68 17.60
C ILE A 464 1.90 9.08 17.57
N ASP A 465 1.43 8.63 16.39
CA ASP A 465 0.16 7.92 16.21
C ASP A 465 0.16 6.51 16.84
N GLU A 466 1.35 5.94 17.11
CA GLU A 466 1.55 4.61 17.71
C GLU A 466 1.79 4.67 19.24
N LEU A 467 1.95 5.88 19.79
CA LEU A 467 2.13 6.10 21.22
C LEU A 467 0.79 6.11 21.96
N PRO A 468 0.78 5.80 23.27
CA PRO A 468 -0.38 6.02 24.12
C PRO A 468 -0.91 7.45 24.01
N SER A 469 -2.24 7.62 24.01
CA SER A 469 -2.89 8.91 23.72
C SER A 469 -2.44 10.02 24.67
N GLY A 470 -2.24 9.73 25.96
CA GLY A 470 -1.74 10.72 26.92
C GLY A 470 -0.31 11.17 26.60
N THR A 471 0.55 10.21 26.30
CA THR A 471 1.96 10.42 25.91
C THR A 471 2.06 11.23 24.62
N ALA A 472 1.31 10.85 23.58
CA ALA A 472 1.23 11.57 22.31
C ALA A 472 0.78 13.03 22.52
N THR A 473 -0.25 13.25 23.36
CA THR A 473 -0.75 14.59 23.71
C THR A 473 0.35 15.46 24.34
N CYS A 474 1.13 14.90 25.27
CA CYS A 474 2.19 15.63 25.96
C CYS A 474 3.36 15.97 25.02
N LEU A 475 3.81 15.01 24.21
CA LEU A 475 4.90 15.24 23.25
C LEU A 475 4.48 16.26 22.18
N TYR A 476 3.26 16.17 21.66
CA TYR A 476 2.75 17.12 20.69
C TYR A 476 2.68 18.55 21.24
N LEU A 477 2.25 18.72 22.50
CA LEU A 477 2.30 20.02 23.19
C LEU A 477 3.73 20.55 23.33
N GLY A 478 4.69 19.70 23.69
CA GLY A 478 6.09 20.09 23.80
C GLY A 478 6.69 20.52 22.46
N PHE A 479 6.39 19.79 21.38
CA PHE A 479 6.82 20.15 20.03
C PHE A 479 6.23 21.49 19.57
N LEU A 480 4.92 21.72 19.78
CA LEU A 480 4.31 23.01 19.48
C LEU A 480 4.91 24.13 20.33
N ALA A 481 5.14 23.89 21.62
CA ALA A 481 5.76 24.87 22.51
C ALA A 481 7.18 25.24 22.04
N GLY A 482 8.00 24.27 21.63
CA GLY A 482 9.35 24.54 21.10
C GLY A 482 9.35 25.22 19.74
N ALA A 483 8.36 24.95 18.90
CA ALA A 483 8.25 25.57 17.58
C ALA A 483 7.79 27.03 17.64
N TYR A 484 6.85 27.35 18.54
CA TYR A 484 6.23 28.68 18.62
C TYR A 484 6.81 29.57 19.72
N PHE A 485 7.56 29.05 20.69
CA PHE A 485 8.04 29.83 21.84
C PHE A 485 9.49 29.54 22.20
N ASP A 486 10.24 30.61 22.49
CA ASP A 486 11.52 30.56 23.18
C ASP A 486 11.32 31.00 24.64
N GLY A 487 11.37 30.07 25.59
CA GLY A 487 10.91 30.34 26.96
C GLY A 487 9.42 30.70 27.02
N ASP A 488 9.10 31.94 27.40
CA ASP A 488 7.72 32.46 27.34
C ASP A 488 7.51 33.43 26.16
N ASP A 489 8.57 33.77 25.43
CA ASP A 489 8.53 34.71 24.33
C ASP A 489 8.08 34.03 23.03
N LEU A 490 7.25 34.73 22.26
CA LEU A 490 6.77 34.25 20.98
C LEU A 490 7.90 34.23 19.96
N ARG A 491 8.09 33.09 19.31
CA ARG A 491 8.95 32.95 18.14
C ARG A 491 8.16 33.33 16.89
N ALA A 492 8.60 34.37 16.19
CA ALA A 492 8.00 34.84 14.95
C ALA A 492 9.10 35.05 13.89
N PRO A 493 9.14 34.22 12.82
CA PRO A 493 8.21 33.14 12.51
C PRO A 493 8.45 31.91 13.40
N PRO A 494 7.42 31.06 13.60
CA PRO A 494 7.62 29.75 14.22
C PRO A 494 8.67 28.95 13.46
N SER A 495 9.50 28.19 14.17
CA SER A 495 10.60 27.45 13.56
C SER A 495 10.78 26.11 14.23
N ALA A 496 10.89 25.04 13.45
CA ALA A 496 11.41 23.75 13.89
C ALA A 496 11.71 22.91 12.64
N PRO A 497 12.75 22.05 12.64
CA PRO A 497 12.99 21.12 11.52
C PRO A 497 11.78 20.24 11.19
N ILE A 498 10.97 19.90 12.20
CA ILE A 498 9.76 19.09 12.08
C ILE A 498 8.47 19.91 11.87
N PHE A 499 8.56 21.23 11.66
CA PHE A 499 7.41 22.14 11.74
C PHE A 499 6.27 21.80 10.77
N GLN A 500 6.58 21.57 9.49
CA GLN A 500 5.56 21.21 8.50
C GLN A 500 4.89 19.86 8.82
N ALA A 501 5.68 18.87 9.28
CA ALA A 501 5.16 17.58 9.70
C ALA A 501 4.27 17.70 10.96
N LEU A 502 4.64 18.58 11.89
CA LEU A 502 3.90 18.85 13.12
C LEU A 502 2.52 19.45 12.85
N LEU A 503 2.44 20.43 11.94
CA LEU A 503 1.16 20.99 11.50
C LEU A 503 0.34 19.99 10.68
N GLY A 504 1.00 19.05 9.99
CA GLY A 504 0.35 17.95 9.29
C GLY A 504 -0.50 17.02 10.18
N LEU A 505 -0.30 17.06 11.50
CA LEU A 505 -0.97 16.20 12.49
C LEU A 505 -2.01 16.92 13.35
N GLN A 506 -2.31 18.20 13.08
CA GLN A 506 -3.19 19.00 13.93
C GLN A 506 -4.65 18.50 13.99
N ASP A 507 -5.09 17.72 13.00
CA ASP A 507 -6.40 17.08 12.92
C ASP A 507 -6.52 15.78 13.74
N ARG A 508 -5.44 15.34 14.38
CA ARG A 508 -5.45 14.12 15.20
C ARG A 508 -6.16 14.32 16.56
N PRO A 509 -6.81 13.28 17.12
CA PRO A 509 -7.50 13.40 18.41
C PRO A 509 -6.64 13.91 19.57
N PHE A 510 -5.35 13.51 19.63
CA PHE A 510 -4.42 13.96 20.67
C PHE A 510 -4.01 15.44 20.54
N ALA A 511 -4.22 16.07 19.39
CA ALA A 511 -3.75 17.43 19.09
C ALA A 511 -4.68 18.52 19.61
N ALA A 512 -5.98 18.22 19.80
CA ALA A 512 -7.00 19.21 20.13
C ALA A 512 -6.71 19.99 21.43
N GLN A 513 -6.36 19.29 22.52
CA GLN A 513 -6.04 19.93 23.80
C GLN A 513 -4.72 20.74 23.76
N PRO A 514 -3.60 20.23 23.21
CA PRO A 514 -2.39 21.00 22.98
C PRO A 514 -2.61 22.27 22.18
N ILE A 515 -3.39 22.20 21.10
CA ILE A 515 -3.72 23.36 20.26
C ILE A 515 -4.52 24.37 21.06
N ALA A 516 -5.49 23.94 21.89
CA ALA A 516 -6.23 24.82 22.79
C ALA A 516 -5.32 25.53 23.81
N VAL A 517 -4.27 24.86 24.32
CA VAL A 517 -3.29 25.48 25.22
C VAL A 517 -2.50 26.56 24.48
N ILE A 518 -1.92 26.24 23.32
CA ILE A 518 -1.08 27.15 22.53
C ILE A 518 -1.89 28.36 22.04
N THR A 519 -3.06 28.15 21.46
CA THR A 519 -3.97 29.23 21.03
C THR A 519 -4.41 30.11 22.21
N GLY A 520 -4.64 29.51 23.39
CA GLY A 520 -4.93 30.24 24.62
C GLY A 520 -3.78 31.16 25.07
N LYS A 521 -2.52 30.81 24.79
CA LYS A 521 -1.36 31.67 25.04
C LYS A 521 -1.29 32.82 24.03
N PHE A 522 -1.51 32.56 22.74
CA PHE A 522 -1.54 33.59 21.71
C PHE A 522 -2.55 34.70 21.99
N ARG A 523 -3.70 34.38 22.58
CA ARG A 523 -4.72 35.37 22.95
C ARG A 523 -4.26 36.38 24.01
N LYS A 524 -3.22 36.06 24.78
CA LYS A 524 -2.69 36.93 25.85
C LYS A 524 -1.51 37.79 25.39
N LEU A 525 -1.04 37.61 24.17
CA LEU A 525 0.11 38.33 23.62
C LEU A 525 -0.37 39.48 22.74
N HIS A 526 0.37 40.60 22.77
CA HIS A 526 0.18 41.74 21.86
C HIS A 526 0.62 41.42 20.42
N LYS A 527 1.37 40.34 20.25
CA LYS A 527 1.98 39.88 19.02
C LYS A 527 1.48 38.45 18.75
N LYS A 528 0.95 38.17 17.54
CA LYS A 528 0.50 36.82 17.15
C LYS A 528 1.25 36.31 15.91
N PRO A 529 1.48 34.99 15.80
CA PRO A 529 2.03 34.41 14.57
C PRO A 529 1.03 34.56 13.41
N MET A 530 1.55 34.62 12.19
CA MET A 530 0.74 34.67 10.95
C MET A 530 -0.20 33.46 10.81
N TYR A 531 0.24 32.29 11.29
CA TYR A 531 -0.57 31.09 11.33
C TYR A 531 -0.68 30.57 12.77
N SER A 532 -1.90 30.17 13.15
CA SER A 532 -2.18 29.47 14.39
C SER A 532 -2.68 28.07 14.05
N PRO A 533 -2.18 27.00 14.71
CA PRO A 533 -2.67 25.65 14.48
C PRO A 533 -4.16 25.56 14.86
N ASP A 534 -4.90 24.78 14.10
CA ASP A 534 -6.35 24.61 14.20
C ASP A 534 -6.73 23.13 13.98
N PRO A 535 -7.44 22.47 14.91
CA PRO A 535 -7.83 21.07 14.73
C PRO A 535 -8.73 20.82 13.52
N ALA A 536 -9.45 21.84 13.03
CA ALA A 536 -10.26 21.74 11.82
C ALA A 536 -9.42 21.73 10.53
N LYS A 537 -8.12 22.08 10.61
CA LYS A 537 -7.16 22.09 9.50
C LYS A 537 -7.74 22.74 8.23
N PRO A 538 -8.22 24.00 8.31
CA PRO A 538 -8.91 24.65 7.21
C PRO A 538 -7.98 24.82 6.00
N ALA A 539 -8.54 24.76 4.79
CA ALA A 539 -7.79 25.12 3.59
C ALA A 539 -7.44 26.62 3.61
N LEU A 540 -6.21 26.95 3.23
CA LEU A 540 -5.68 28.30 3.14
C LEU A 540 -5.75 28.77 1.68
N PRO A 541 -6.63 29.73 1.33
CA PRO A 541 -6.69 30.25 -0.03
C PRO A 541 -5.39 30.97 -0.38
N VAL A 542 -4.93 30.75 -1.60
CA VAL A 542 -3.83 31.49 -2.21
C VAL A 542 -4.42 32.43 -3.26
N THR A 543 -4.16 33.73 -3.12
CA THR A 543 -4.64 34.75 -4.05
C THR A 543 -3.45 35.48 -4.67
N VAL A 544 -3.42 35.55 -5.99
CA VAL A 544 -2.29 36.11 -6.76
C VAL A 544 -2.71 37.41 -7.42
N GLN A 545 -1.82 38.39 -7.44
CA GLN A 545 -1.99 39.64 -8.16
C GLN A 545 -0.94 39.72 -9.28
N LEU A 546 -1.45 39.80 -10.51
CA LEU A 546 -0.66 39.70 -11.74
C LEU A 546 -0.81 40.97 -12.58
N LYS A 547 0.28 41.37 -13.21
CA LYS A 547 0.33 42.45 -14.19
C LYS A 547 0.70 41.85 -15.55
N ASP A 548 -0.12 42.11 -16.55
CA ASP A 548 0.17 41.63 -17.91
C ASP A 548 1.38 42.37 -18.50
N VAL A 549 2.31 41.59 -19.02
CA VAL A 549 3.50 42.07 -19.73
C VAL A 549 3.32 41.76 -21.22
N SER A 550 3.77 42.68 -22.08
CA SER A 550 3.77 42.49 -23.53
C SER A 550 4.47 41.16 -23.91
N GLY A 551 3.77 40.31 -24.66
CA GLY A 551 4.27 38.98 -25.06
C GLY A 551 3.57 37.77 -24.42
N GLY A 552 2.47 37.98 -23.69
CA GLY A 552 1.64 36.90 -23.13
C GLY A 552 2.17 36.31 -21.82
N ARG A 553 3.16 36.96 -21.21
CA ARG A 553 3.68 36.61 -19.88
C ARG A 553 3.10 37.56 -18.84
N SER A 554 2.75 37.04 -17.68
CA SER A 554 2.23 37.86 -16.57
C SER A 554 3.26 37.92 -15.46
N SER A 555 3.50 39.11 -14.94
CA SER A 555 4.42 39.34 -13.83
C SER A 555 3.66 39.40 -12.52
N ILE A 556 4.14 38.68 -11.50
CA ILE A 556 3.60 38.72 -10.15
C ILE A 556 4.07 39.97 -9.41
N PHE A 557 3.15 40.66 -8.75
CA PHE A 557 3.47 41.78 -7.86
C PHE A 557 2.82 41.67 -6.47
N GLY A 558 1.95 40.68 -6.26
CA GLY A 558 1.33 40.42 -4.96
C GLY A 558 0.92 38.96 -4.82
N LEU A 559 1.06 38.44 -3.60
CA LEU A 559 0.65 37.09 -3.21
C LEU A 559 0.06 37.17 -1.80
N GLN A 560 -1.08 36.52 -1.61
CA GLN A 560 -1.70 36.39 -0.30
C GLN A 560 -1.92 34.93 0.04
N ILE A 561 -1.62 34.55 1.28
CA ILE A 561 -1.89 33.22 1.85
C ILE A 561 -2.84 33.40 3.03
N GLY A 562 -4.03 32.80 2.97
CA GLY A 562 -5.04 32.97 4.01
C GLY A 562 -5.50 34.43 4.19
N GLY A 563 -5.40 35.24 3.13
CA GLY A 563 -5.72 36.67 3.14
C GLY A 563 -4.59 37.59 3.62
N LEU A 564 -3.43 37.06 3.98
CA LEU A 564 -2.27 37.83 4.43
C LEU A 564 -1.27 38.00 3.28
N GLY A 565 -0.88 39.25 3.00
CA GLY A 565 0.14 39.56 1.98
C GLY A 565 1.52 39.07 2.39
N VAL A 566 2.20 38.36 1.48
CA VAL A 566 3.52 37.73 1.75
C VAL A 566 4.64 38.23 0.85
N LEU A 567 4.36 39.16 -0.07
CA LEU A 567 5.35 39.78 -0.96
C LEU A 567 5.58 41.25 -0.63
N ASP A 568 6.84 41.66 -0.74
CA ASP A 568 7.29 43.05 -0.77
C ASP A 568 7.84 43.39 -2.16
N ALA A 569 7.29 44.44 -2.77
CA ALA A 569 7.65 44.90 -4.11
C ALA A 569 9.05 45.52 -4.19
N ALA A 570 9.60 45.98 -3.07
CA ALA A 570 10.89 46.66 -2.99
C ALA A 570 11.74 46.07 -1.85
N GLN A 571 11.95 44.76 -1.88
CA GLN A 571 12.70 44.04 -0.87
C GLN A 571 14.14 44.54 -0.81
N SER A 572 14.52 45.11 0.33
CA SER A 572 15.85 45.66 0.59
C SER A 572 16.89 44.59 0.96
N GLU A 573 16.45 43.43 1.45
CA GLU A 573 17.32 42.31 1.83
C GLU A 573 17.50 41.35 0.66
N GLU A 574 18.71 41.26 0.11
CA GLU A 574 19.02 40.44 -1.07
C GLU A 574 18.62 38.96 -0.86
N GLU A 575 18.84 38.42 0.33
CA GLU A 575 18.52 37.03 0.71
C GLU A 575 17.01 36.70 0.66
N LEU A 576 16.15 37.72 0.76
CA LEU A 576 14.70 37.58 0.73
C LEU A 576 14.08 37.86 -0.64
N THR A 577 14.89 38.28 -1.62
CA THR A 577 14.41 38.46 -2.99
C THR A 577 13.98 37.13 -3.60
N LEU A 578 12.95 37.13 -4.43
CA LEU A 578 12.49 35.90 -5.10
C LEU A 578 13.60 35.31 -5.98
N SER A 579 14.41 36.16 -6.62
CA SER A 579 15.56 35.72 -7.40
C SER A 579 16.58 34.97 -6.52
N HIS A 580 16.87 35.41 -5.31
CA HIS A 580 17.79 34.68 -4.42
C HIS A 580 17.16 33.39 -3.87
N LEU A 581 15.90 33.45 -3.43
CA LEU A 581 15.18 32.33 -2.84
C LEU A 581 14.88 31.20 -3.84
N LEU A 582 14.91 31.49 -5.14
CA LEU A 582 14.63 30.58 -6.25
C LEU A 582 15.85 30.43 -7.17
N ASP A 583 17.06 30.41 -6.60
CA ASP A 583 18.31 30.03 -7.27
C ASP A 583 18.67 30.86 -8.52
N GLY A 584 18.38 32.16 -8.51
CA GLY A 584 18.70 33.10 -9.58
C GLY A 584 17.72 33.12 -10.74
N GLN A 585 16.56 32.47 -10.61
CA GLN A 585 15.54 32.49 -11.66
C GLN A 585 14.79 33.84 -11.74
N GLY A 586 14.32 34.18 -12.94
CA GLY A 586 13.46 35.35 -13.20
C GLY A 586 11.98 35.00 -13.39
N SER A 587 11.65 33.70 -13.39
CA SER A 587 10.29 33.17 -13.43
C SER A 587 10.20 31.93 -12.54
N ALA A 588 9.01 31.64 -12.04
CA ALA A 588 8.69 30.42 -11.31
C ALA A 588 7.19 30.15 -11.33
N THR A 589 6.77 28.97 -10.88
CA THR A 589 5.36 28.71 -10.62
C THR A 589 4.91 29.45 -9.36
N VAL A 590 3.65 29.91 -9.33
CA VAL A 590 3.06 30.49 -8.12
C VAL A 590 3.16 29.50 -6.94
N ARG A 591 3.01 28.19 -7.20
CA ARG A 591 3.22 27.12 -6.22
C ARG A 591 4.57 27.20 -5.54
N SER A 592 5.65 27.29 -6.32
CA SER A 592 7.01 27.36 -5.77
C SER A 592 7.20 28.59 -4.87
N ILE A 593 6.66 29.74 -5.29
CA ILE A 593 6.70 30.98 -4.49
C ILE A 593 5.89 30.82 -3.20
N ALA A 594 4.69 30.24 -3.26
CA ALA A 594 3.80 30.04 -2.11
C ALA A 594 4.35 29.01 -1.12
N GLU A 595 4.98 27.94 -1.59
CA GLU A 595 5.65 26.94 -0.75
C GLU A 595 6.85 27.56 -0.03
N ARG A 596 7.65 28.38 -0.73
CA ARG A 596 8.78 29.09 -0.14
C ARG A 596 8.33 30.12 0.90
N ALA A 597 7.29 30.89 0.60
CA ALA A 597 6.64 31.78 1.56
C ALA A 597 6.12 31.02 2.78
N SER A 598 5.55 29.84 2.58
CA SER A 598 5.02 29.01 3.66
C SER A 598 6.12 28.47 4.58
N GLN A 599 7.23 28.02 4.01
CA GLN A 599 8.41 27.59 4.78
C GLN A 599 9.02 28.74 5.58
N LEU A 600 9.18 29.92 4.97
CA LEU A 600 9.82 31.07 5.59
C LEU A 600 8.95 31.71 6.68
N LEU A 601 7.65 31.87 6.42
CA LEU A 601 6.73 32.63 7.27
C LEU A 601 5.91 31.76 8.23
N GLY A 602 6.07 30.43 8.16
CA GLY A 602 5.45 29.48 9.07
C GLY A 602 4.01 29.08 8.71
N PHE A 603 3.64 29.11 7.42
CA PHE A 603 2.37 28.56 6.97
C PHE A 603 2.46 27.05 6.67
N PRO A 604 1.39 26.27 6.90
CA PRO A 604 1.33 24.85 6.55
C PRO A 604 1.16 24.65 5.04
N VAL A 605 2.19 24.11 4.38
CA VAL A 605 2.20 23.83 2.93
C VAL A 605 1.04 22.90 2.54
N ALA A 606 0.75 21.90 3.36
CA ALA A 606 -0.30 20.92 3.09
C ALA A 606 -1.74 21.49 3.14
N GLN A 607 -1.93 22.72 3.62
CA GLN A 607 -3.24 23.39 3.65
C GLN A 607 -3.43 24.41 2.53
N LEU A 608 -2.41 24.70 1.72
CA LEU A 608 -2.57 25.60 0.57
C LEU A 608 -3.65 25.05 -0.37
N LEU A 609 -4.69 25.84 -0.60
CA LEU A 609 -5.81 25.42 -1.46
C LEU A 609 -5.30 25.26 -2.89
N ASN A 610 -5.45 24.06 -3.44
CA ASN A 610 -5.02 23.79 -4.80
C ASN A 610 -5.95 24.49 -5.81
N THR A 611 -5.45 25.52 -6.47
CA THR A 611 -6.15 26.26 -7.53
C THR A 611 -5.37 26.19 -8.84
N ALA A 612 -6.05 26.37 -9.97
CA ALA A 612 -5.38 26.43 -11.29
C ALA A 612 -4.34 27.56 -11.39
N GLU A 613 -4.41 28.56 -10.50
CA GLU A 613 -3.44 29.66 -10.42
C GLU A 613 -2.10 29.23 -9.83
N LEU A 614 -2.05 28.19 -8.98
CA LEU A 614 -0.79 27.71 -8.40
C LEU A 614 0.16 27.14 -9.45
N ASP A 615 -0.39 26.52 -10.49
CA ASP A 615 0.41 25.91 -11.56
C ASP A 615 0.79 26.92 -12.66
N ARG A 616 0.35 28.18 -12.54
CA ARG A 616 0.68 29.25 -13.49
C ARG A 616 2.14 29.67 -13.30
N GLU A 617 2.87 29.75 -14.41
CA GLU A 617 4.21 30.33 -14.45
C GLU A 617 4.11 31.87 -14.50
N VAL A 618 4.89 32.53 -13.65
CA VAL A 618 4.89 33.99 -13.50
C VAL A 618 6.32 34.53 -13.51
N GLU A 619 6.51 35.69 -14.11
CA GLU A 619 7.77 36.43 -14.06
C GLU A 619 7.79 37.38 -12.86
N PHE A 620 8.96 37.68 -12.32
CA PHE A 620 9.09 38.62 -11.21
C PHE A 620 10.29 39.54 -11.37
N SER A 621 10.18 40.77 -10.88
CA SER A 621 11.27 41.74 -10.91
C SER A 621 12.40 41.34 -9.95
N PRO A 622 13.67 41.71 -10.21
CA PRO A 622 14.77 41.40 -9.29
C PRO A 622 14.61 41.98 -7.88
N THR A 623 13.77 43.00 -7.71
CA THR A 623 13.55 43.71 -6.44
C THR A 623 12.37 43.16 -5.63
N ILE A 624 11.56 42.25 -6.17
CA ILE A 624 10.44 41.68 -5.42
C ILE A 624 10.93 40.52 -4.58
N GLY A 625 10.46 40.43 -3.34
CA GLY A 625 10.85 39.40 -2.39
C GLY A 625 9.72 39.02 -1.46
N LEU A 626 9.99 38.06 -0.59
CA LEU A 626 9.10 37.75 0.52
C LEU A 626 9.22 38.85 1.59
N ILE A 627 8.13 39.10 2.33
CA ILE A 627 8.19 39.97 3.52
C ILE A 627 9.20 39.43 4.54
N ALA A 628 9.78 40.32 5.34
CA ALA A 628 10.80 39.91 6.29
C ALA A 628 10.21 39.00 7.39
N PRO A 629 10.94 37.97 7.86
CA PRO A 629 10.55 37.17 9.01
C PRO A 629 10.21 38.01 10.25
N SER A 630 10.85 39.16 10.44
CA SER A 630 10.57 40.12 11.52
C SER A 630 9.18 40.77 11.43
N GLU A 631 8.56 40.76 10.25
CA GLU A 631 7.22 41.29 9.96
C GLU A 631 6.13 40.21 10.10
N THR A 632 6.47 38.98 10.52
CA THR A 632 5.55 37.83 10.66
C THR A 632 4.66 37.88 11.91
N VAL A 633 4.41 39.08 12.42
CA VAL A 633 3.60 39.28 13.62
C VAL A 633 2.41 40.16 13.31
N LEU A 634 1.21 39.61 13.53
CA LEU A 634 -0.01 40.41 13.56
C LEU A 634 -0.02 41.22 14.87
N LEU A 635 0.15 42.53 14.74
CA LEU A 635 -0.12 43.48 15.82
C LEU A 635 -1.63 43.60 16.00
N ILE A 636 -2.09 43.49 17.24
CA ILE A 636 -3.48 43.73 17.58
C ILE A 636 -3.52 45.13 18.18
N ASP A 637 -4.10 46.08 17.44
CA ASP A 637 -4.50 47.35 18.03
C ASP A 637 -5.57 47.06 19.11
N GLU A 638 -5.43 47.70 20.27
CA GLU A 638 -6.31 47.51 21.44
C GLU A 638 -7.81 47.64 21.16
#